data_AF-F2LXI1-F1
#
_entry.id   AF-F2LXI1-F1
#
_cell.length_a   1.000
_cell.length_b   1.000
_cell.length_c   1.000
_cell.angle_alpha   90.00
_cell.angle_beta   90.00
_cell.angle_gamma   90.00
#
_symmetry.space_group_name_H-M   'P 1'
#
loop_
_entity.id
_entity.type
_entity.pdbx_description
1 polymer ?
#
loop_
_entity_poly.entity_id
_entity_poly.type
_entity_poly.pdbx_seq_one_letter_code
_entity_poly.pdbx_strand_id
1 'polypeptide(L)'
;MHLTEIFNNYIVPYVVHLGILGYWIAALATLLETILVIGLFIPGSTIVLIFGALSAAGYYNFLYLMAFTVSSAVLGDYINYKLGKKYGKSWIVKEKWFLKKSHLEKGKRFFDSYGARSLSIGRLIPGLKETFPFIAGSMDTKLTKFLFWDVIGAIAWSFEFLSAGYLFGSSINLAKAWLGRITIVIAIIFFIFAVLYAFKFFFVKYGSYILALQKSIWNYLKTNSDILRLIDKYPKLFGFLNSRLTLERFNGLPLTILSLSFVYLFSLFIETTSEIIHKNMLYKFDIMFSNLIYHFRNVSVVKIMLFITMFGNKKTIIVITAMSIILFLIYRKRKCIFPLFVSIVGSTATTWSIKFILHRPRPLEAYYSAVGYSFPSGHATISAAFYGFLTYFYITQAKKLKSKFNIAMAGLAVVILIGASRIYLDVHYFSDVWAGYLIGSCWLIIAIGICEFLNYKNPENQFFVSKKEKYTSYAIILLSLTICAIFAVEFNPKSTNKIHLTLTPTKSALSVFKNSDLRYTTTILGEKEEPINLIIIAKNDYTLKKDMSVVGWYFADKLSLKSIKKSIIALIHNKPYNEAPISPGFWNYKVNNFGIEKPIKGESIKLRHHGRIWKTYYSIEGEEIYVAAVSFDTRLKWVIHKINPNIDKEREFFFNSLRSKHLIEKYKKIQFVEPFSGYNFYGDKFFTDGKAYIIWLK
;
A
#
# COMPACT_ATOMS: atom_id res chain seq x y z
N MET A 1 -17.72 8.66 -11.56
CA MET A 1 -17.13 8.90 -12.90
C MET A 1 -15.71 9.38 -12.67
N HIS A 2 -14.70 8.60 -13.04
CA HIS A 2 -13.31 8.90 -12.65
C HIS A 2 -12.75 10.04 -13.52
N LEU A 3 -12.03 11.00 -12.91
CA LEU A 3 -11.32 12.10 -13.60
C LEU A 3 -10.47 11.63 -14.80
N THR A 4 -9.96 10.40 -14.75
CA THR A 4 -9.17 9.76 -15.81
C THR A 4 -9.99 9.34 -17.03
N GLU A 5 -11.26 8.98 -16.85
CA GLU A 5 -12.19 8.70 -17.96
C GLU A 5 -12.60 10.00 -18.65
N ILE A 6 -12.86 11.06 -17.88
CA ILE A 6 -13.16 12.39 -18.44
C ILE A 6 -11.97 12.89 -19.27
N PHE A 7 -10.76 12.80 -18.72
CA PHE A 7 -9.55 13.24 -19.41
C PHE A 7 -9.29 12.46 -20.71
N ASN A 8 -9.30 11.13 -20.67
CA ASN A 8 -8.95 10.31 -21.85
C ASN A 8 -10.06 10.21 -22.89
N ASN A 9 -11.33 10.19 -22.48
CA ASN A 9 -12.45 9.98 -23.43
C ASN A 9 -13.04 11.29 -23.95
N TYR A 10 -12.87 12.42 -23.23
CA TYR A 10 -13.49 13.68 -23.60
C TYR A 10 -12.51 14.85 -23.78
N ILE A 11 -11.35 14.88 -23.11
CA ILE A 11 -10.42 16.02 -23.25
C ILE A 11 -9.38 15.74 -24.32
N VAL A 12 -8.70 14.58 -24.25
CA VAL A 12 -7.64 14.22 -25.19
C VAL A 12 -8.12 14.15 -26.65
N PRO A 13 -9.26 13.51 -27.01
CA PRO A 13 -9.70 13.44 -28.40
C PRO A 13 -10.04 14.81 -28.99
N TYR A 14 -10.65 15.70 -28.19
CA TYR A 14 -10.97 17.06 -28.62
C TYR A 14 -9.72 17.90 -28.79
N VAL A 15 -8.76 17.82 -27.87
CA VAL A 15 -7.48 18.56 -27.98
C VAL A 15 -6.66 18.07 -29.17
N VAL A 16 -6.60 16.76 -29.41
CA VAL A 16 -5.87 16.18 -30.55
C VAL A 16 -6.50 16.58 -31.89
N HIS A 17 -7.83 16.70 -31.96
CA HIS A 17 -8.53 17.18 -33.17
C HIS A 17 -8.19 18.62 -33.55
N LEU A 18 -7.65 19.43 -32.62
CA LEU A 18 -7.29 20.82 -32.89
C LEU A 18 -6.06 20.97 -33.80
N GLY A 19 -5.27 19.91 -33.99
CA GLY A 19 -4.11 19.93 -34.90
C GLY A 19 -3.18 21.12 -34.60
N ILE A 20 -2.94 21.98 -35.59
CA ILE A 20 -2.07 23.16 -35.43
C ILE A 20 -2.56 24.16 -34.36
N LEU A 21 -3.88 24.22 -34.10
CA LEU A 21 -4.46 25.09 -33.08
C LEU A 21 -3.99 24.72 -31.66
N GLY A 22 -3.57 23.47 -31.43
CA GLY A 22 -3.00 23.07 -30.15
C GLY A 22 -1.72 23.82 -29.78
N TYR A 23 -0.83 24.08 -30.76
CA TYR A 23 0.38 24.88 -30.53
C TYR A 23 0.01 26.32 -30.18
N TRP A 24 -1.00 26.89 -30.84
CA TRP A 24 -1.49 28.23 -30.56
C TRP A 24 -2.18 28.35 -29.20
N ILE A 25 -2.83 27.28 -28.72
CA ILE A 25 -3.41 27.24 -27.38
C ILE A 25 -2.30 27.23 -26.32
N ALA A 26 -1.27 26.41 -26.49
CA ALA A 26 -0.11 26.41 -25.60
C ALA A 26 0.61 27.77 -25.60
N ALA A 27 0.75 28.38 -26.78
CA ALA A 27 1.30 29.72 -26.98
C ALA A 27 0.48 30.79 -26.27
N LEU A 28 -0.84 30.80 -26.47
CA LEU A 28 -1.77 31.75 -25.84
C LEU A 28 -1.79 31.59 -24.32
N ALA A 29 -1.85 30.35 -23.82
CA ALA A 29 -1.80 30.09 -22.39
C ALA A 29 -0.50 30.61 -21.76
N THR A 30 0.64 30.42 -22.44
CA THR A 30 1.94 30.94 -21.99
C THR A 30 1.97 32.46 -22.01
N LEU A 31 1.47 33.09 -23.08
CA LEU A 31 1.40 34.55 -23.21
C LEU A 31 0.54 35.18 -22.11
N LEU A 32 -0.62 34.60 -21.84
CA LEU A 32 -1.52 35.10 -20.80
C LEU A 32 -0.96 34.87 -19.40
N GLU A 33 -0.21 33.78 -19.18
CA GLU A 33 0.48 33.52 -17.91
C GLU A 33 1.64 34.50 -17.66
N THR A 34 2.34 34.95 -18.70
CA THR A 34 3.45 35.89 -18.51
C THR A 34 2.99 37.32 -18.32
N ILE A 35 1.85 37.73 -18.86
CA ILE A 35 1.34 39.11 -18.69
C ILE A 35 0.96 39.39 -17.23
N LEU A 36 1.45 40.51 -16.70
CA LEU A 36 1.18 40.97 -15.34
C LEU A 36 -0.34 41.09 -15.10
N VAL A 37 -0.81 40.71 -13.91
CA VAL A 37 -2.24 40.55 -13.52
C VAL A 37 -2.93 39.34 -14.12
N ILE A 38 -2.87 39.14 -15.43
CA ILE A 38 -3.57 38.04 -16.11
C ILE A 38 -2.99 36.68 -15.67
N GLY A 39 -1.67 36.60 -15.56
CA GLY A 39 -0.97 35.38 -15.17
C GLY A 39 -1.21 34.89 -13.75
N LEU A 40 -1.78 35.73 -12.88
CA LEU A 40 -2.19 35.31 -11.54
C LEU A 40 -3.42 34.38 -11.57
N PHE A 41 -4.22 34.46 -12.64
CA PHE A 41 -5.48 33.71 -12.76
C PHE A 41 -5.38 32.53 -13.73
N ILE A 42 -4.39 32.54 -14.63
CA ILE A 42 -4.28 31.53 -15.69
C ILE A 42 -3.07 30.62 -15.42
N PRO A 43 -3.28 29.33 -15.13
CA PRO A 43 -2.20 28.38 -14.86
C PRO A 43 -1.56 27.86 -16.18
N GLY A 44 -0.95 28.75 -16.97
CA GLY A 44 -0.36 28.42 -18.28
C GLY A 44 0.66 27.27 -18.20
N SER A 45 1.48 27.23 -17.17
CA SER A 45 2.46 26.18 -16.86
C SER A 45 1.84 24.79 -16.77
N THR A 46 0.61 24.70 -16.25
CA THR A 46 -0.14 23.43 -16.19
C THR A 46 -0.55 22.98 -17.59
N ILE A 47 -1.00 23.92 -18.42
CA ILE A 47 -1.38 23.65 -19.82
C ILE A 47 -0.14 23.21 -20.60
N VAL A 48 0.98 23.92 -20.47
CA VAL A 48 2.27 23.56 -21.12
C VAL A 48 2.74 22.17 -20.69
N LEU A 49 2.61 21.82 -19.40
CA LEU A 49 2.93 20.48 -18.90
C LEU A 49 2.05 19.39 -19.54
N ILE A 50 0.74 19.66 -19.72
CA ILE A 50 -0.18 18.75 -20.42
C ILE A 50 0.23 18.57 -21.88
N PHE A 51 0.56 19.66 -22.59
CA PHE A 51 1.05 19.58 -23.97
C PHE A 51 2.39 18.85 -24.08
N GLY A 52 3.27 18.99 -23.08
CA GLY A 52 4.46 18.15 -22.94
C GLY A 52 4.11 16.66 -22.87
N ALA A 53 3.12 16.28 -22.05
CA ALA A 53 2.66 14.90 -21.97
C ALA A 53 2.00 14.38 -23.26
N LEU A 54 1.24 15.24 -23.97
CA LEU A 54 0.64 14.92 -25.27
C LEU A 54 1.69 14.76 -26.37
N SER A 55 2.80 15.51 -26.29
CA SER A 55 3.92 15.34 -27.22
C SER A 55 4.66 14.02 -27.02
N ALA A 56 4.76 13.51 -25.78
CA ALA A 56 5.27 12.16 -25.51
C ALA A 56 4.38 11.04 -26.08
N ALA A 57 3.08 11.29 -26.19
CA ALA A 57 2.13 10.37 -26.84
C ALA A 57 2.16 10.49 -28.38
N GLY A 58 2.98 11.37 -28.94
CA GLY A 58 3.16 11.55 -30.39
C GLY A 58 2.16 12.49 -31.05
N TYR A 59 1.31 13.18 -30.28
CA TYR A 59 0.28 14.07 -30.85
C TYR A 59 0.82 15.45 -31.27
N TYR A 60 1.90 15.92 -30.64
CA TYR A 60 2.53 17.20 -30.94
C TYR A 60 4.05 17.04 -31.01
N ASN A 61 4.69 17.84 -31.84
CA ASN A 61 6.15 17.90 -31.91
C ASN A 61 6.68 18.75 -30.74
N PHE A 62 7.57 18.15 -29.94
CA PHE A 62 8.16 18.80 -28.76
C PHE A 62 8.90 20.10 -29.10
N LEU A 63 9.69 20.11 -30.18
CA LEU A 63 10.47 21.28 -30.58
C LEU A 63 9.57 22.42 -31.05
N TYR A 64 8.47 22.12 -31.75
CA TYR A 64 7.49 23.14 -32.14
C TYR A 64 6.76 23.69 -30.92
N LEU A 65 6.31 22.85 -29.98
CA LEU A 65 5.74 23.35 -28.73
C LEU A 65 6.71 24.27 -28.00
N MET A 66 7.98 23.89 -27.90
CA MET A 66 9.01 24.71 -27.28
C MET A 66 9.21 26.04 -28.00
N ALA A 67 9.27 26.05 -29.34
CA ALA A 67 9.39 27.29 -30.12
C ALA A 67 8.21 28.24 -29.90
N PHE A 68 6.99 27.70 -29.89
CA PHE A 68 5.75 28.47 -29.66
C PHE A 68 5.69 29.02 -28.22
N THR A 69 5.95 28.20 -27.21
CA THR A 69 5.91 28.66 -25.81
C THR A 69 7.02 29.66 -25.52
N VAL A 70 8.23 29.48 -26.05
CA VAL A 70 9.34 30.45 -25.90
C VAL A 70 8.99 31.78 -26.55
N SER A 71 8.48 31.77 -27.79
CA SER A 71 8.12 33.00 -28.51
C SER A 71 7.03 33.79 -27.78
N SER A 72 6.00 33.10 -27.28
CA SER A 72 4.90 33.70 -26.51
C SER A 72 5.34 34.20 -25.14
N ALA A 73 6.23 33.46 -24.47
CA ALA A 73 6.82 33.86 -23.22
C ALA A 73 7.54 35.21 -23.34
N VAL A 74 8.48 35.30 -24.30
CA VAL A 74 9.27 36.51 -24.58
C VAL A 74 8.38 37.67 -24.99
N LEU A 75 7.32 37.40 -25.78
CA LEU A 75 6.37 38.43 -26.18
C LEU A 75 5.63 39.03 -24.97
N GLY A 76 5.16 38.19 -24.04
CA GLY A 76 4.48 38.66 -22.82
C GLY A 76 5.41 39.43 -21.89
N ASP A 77 6.66 38.98 -21.75
CA ASP A 77 7.66 39.67 -20.94
C ASP A 77 8.08 41.01 -21.55
N TYR A 78 8.14 41.09 -22.88
CA TYR A 78 8.35 42.35 -23.60
C TYR A 78 7.22 43.36 -23.37
N ILE A 79 5.95 42.89 -23.32
CA ILE A 79 4.80 43.74 -22.95
C ILE A 79 5.00 44.28 -21.53
N ASN A 80 5.35 43.41 -20.57
CA ASN A 80 5.61 43.81 -19.19
C ASN A 80 6.79 44.78 -19.07
N TYR A 81 7.87 44.58 -19.82
CA TYR A 81 9.01 45.49 -19.88
C TYR A 81 8.62 46.88 -20.39
N LYS A 82 7.81 46.96 -21.45
CA LYS A 82 7.27 48.24 -21.93
C LYS A 82 6.37 48.92 -20.90
N LEU A 83 5.52 48.16 -20.22
CA LEU A 83 4.68 48.67 -19.14
C LEU A 83 5.54 49.20 -17.97
N GLY A 84 6.61 48.49 -17.61
CA GLY A 84 7.57 48.91 -16.60
C GLY A 84 8.28 50.20 -16.97
N LYS A 85 8.72 50.33 -18.23
CA LYS A 85 9.41 51.53 -18.73
C LYS A 85 8.50 52.76 -18.77
N LYS A 86 7.24 52.59 -19.18
CA LYS A 86 6.26 53.68 -19.31
C LYS A 86 5.60 54.07 -17.99
N TYR A 87 5.26 53.10 -17.15
CA TYR A 87 4.41 53.30 -15.96
C TYR A 87 5.09 52.96 -14.63
N GLY A 88 6.28 52.36 -14.64
CA GLY A 88 6.98 51.90 -13.43
C GLY A 88 7.16 52.98 -12.37
N LYS A 89 7.60 54.19 -12.77
CA LYS A 89 7.77 55.33 -11.84
C LYS A 89 6.46 55.77 -11.17
N SER A 90 5.31 55.58 -11.83
CA SER A 90 3.99 55.97 -11.31
C SER A 90 3.34 54.86 -10.47
N TRP A 91 3.44 53.60 -10.91
CA TRP A 91 2.77 52.46 -10.27
C TRP A 91 3.52 51.90 -9.06
N ILE A 92 4.82 52.17 -8.94
CA ILE A 92 5.58 51.84 -7.72
C ILE A 92 5.20 52.78 -6.55
N VAL A 93 4.75 54.01 -6.84
CA VAL A 93 4.41 55.03 -5.83
C VAL A 93 2.97 54.92 -5.35
N LYS A 94 2.01 54.61 -6.24
CA LYS A 94 0.60 54.39 -5.89
C LYS A 94 0.38 52.88 -5.73
N GLU A 95 0.37 52.37 -4.49
CA GLU A 95 0.11 50.95 -4.19
C GLU A 95 -1.16 50.45 -4.91
N LYS A 96 -0.99 49.73 -6.02
CA LYS A 96 -2.09 49.08 -6.72
C LYS A 96 -2.32 47.70 -6.13
N TRP A 97 -3.58 47.30 -6.01
CA TRP A 97 -4.01 46.04 -5.38
C TRP A 97 -3.34 44.77 -5.94
N PHE A 98 -2.90 44.80 -7.21
CA PHE A 98 -2.25 43.68 -7.90
C PHE A 98 -0.70 43.71 -7.82
N LEU A 99 -0.10 44.75 -7.24
CA LEU A 99 1.34 44.91 -7.08
C LEU A 99 1.68 45.08 -5.59
N LYS A 100 1.83 43.97 -4.86
CA LYS A 100 2.25 44.03 -3.45
C LYS A 100 3.66 44.59 -3.35
N LYS A 101 3.84 45.66 -2.56
CA LYS A 101 5.12 46.31 -2.28
C LYS A 101 6.21 45.32 -1.85
N SER A 102 5.86 44.31 -1.06
CA SER A 102 6.79 43.26 -0.61
C SER A 102 7.35 42.38 -1.73
N HIS A 103 6.62 42.14 -2.82
CA HIS A 103 7.12 41.38 -3.98
C HIS A 103 8.00 42.26 -4.86
N LEU A 104 7.60 43.52 -5.07
CA LEU A 104 8.40 44.50 -5.80
C LEU A 104 9.73 44.82 -5.10
N GLU A 105 9.74 44.97 -3.78
CA GLU A 105 10.96 45.20 -3.00
C GLU A 105 11.91 44.00 -3.01
N LYS A 106 11.37 42.77 -2.89
CA LYS A 106 12.16 41.54 -3.01
C LYS A 106 12.74 41.39 -4.43
N GLY A 107 11.92 41.62 -5.45
CA GLY A 107 12.35 41.60 -6.85
C GLY A 107 13.40 42.66 -7.13
N LYS A 108 13.24 43.88 -6.61
CA LYS A 108 14.22 44.97 -6.75
C LYS A 108 15.54 44.63 -6.06
N ARG A 109 15.54 44.19 -4.80
CA ARG A 109 16.77 43.77 -4.10
C ARG A 109 17.52 42.66 -4.83
N PHE A 110 16.77 41.72 -5.42
CA PHE A 110 17.33 40.64 -6.22
C PHE A 110 17.89 41.14 -7.56
N PHE A 111 17.20 42.09 -8.21
CA PHE A 111 17.67 42.75 -9.42
C PHE A 111 18.91 43.62 -9.15
N ASP A 112 18.99 44.31 -8.02
CA ASP A 112 20.16 45.09 -7.59
C ASP A 112 21.37 44.19 -7.38
N SER A 113 21.16 42.96 -6.87
CA SER A 113 22.23 41.99 -6.59
C SER A 113 22.75 41.26 -7.83
N TYR A 114 21.86 40.91 -8.78
CA TYR A 114 22.20 40.04 -9.92
C TYR A 114 22.04 40.72 -11.30
N GLY A 115 21.58 41.97 -11.33
CA GLY A 115 21.32 42.74 -12.55
C GLY A 115 20.37 42.02 -13.51
N ALA A 116 20.58 42.19 -14.81
CA ALA A 116 19.77 41.55 -15.84
C ALA A 116 19.76 40.00 -15.80
N ARG A 117 20.73 39.36 -15.15
CA ARG A 117 20.75 37.88 -14.98
C ARG A 117 19.60 37.39 -14.11
N SER A 118 19.07 38.26 -13.26
CA SER A 118 17.89 37.97 -12.44
C SER A 118 16.66 37.63 -13.27
N LEU A 119 16.57 38.07 -14.53
CA LEU A 119 15.46 37.75 -15.44
C LEU A 119 15.37 36.24 -15.69
N SER A 120 16.51 35.58 -15.96
CA SER A 120 16.52 34.14 -16.23
C SER A 120 16.31 33.32 -14.96
N ILE A 121 16.99 33.68 -13.87
CA ILE A 121 16.93 32.95 -12.58
C ILE A 121 15.56 33.12 -11.94
N GLY A 122 15.03 34.34 -11.99
CA GLY A 122 13.75 34.73 -11.39
C GLY A 122 12.55 34.06 -12.04
N ARG A 123 12.67 33.65 -13.31
CA ARG A 123 11.61 32.94 -14.04
C ARG A 123 11.26 31.58 -13.45
N LEU A 124 12.20 30.96 -12.73
CA LEU A 124 12.04 29.66 -12.07
C LEU A 124 11.38 29.77 -10.68
N ILE A 125 11.16 31.00 -10.18
CA ILE A 125 10.63 31.24 -8.84
C ILE A 125 9.18 31.74 -8.94
N PRO A 126 8.18 30.96 -8.49
CA PRO A 126 6.77 31.37 -8.51
C PRO A 126 6.52 32.68 -7.76
N GLY A 127 5.73 33.58 -8.36
CA GLY A 127 5.37 34.88 -7.77
C GLY A 127 6.42 35.98 -7.92
N LEU A 128 7.64 35.65 -8.38
CA LEU A 128 8.65 36.63 -8.78
C LEU A 128 8.76 36.75 -10.31
N LYS A 129 8.56 35.64 -11.04
CA LYS A 129 8.68 35.57 -12.51
C LYS A 129 7.86 36.63 -13.25
N GLU A 130 6.67 36.96 -12.76
CA GLU A 130 5.73 37.91 -13.38
C GLU A 130 6.19 39.36 -13.18
N THR A 131 7.00 39.62 -12.15
CA THR A 131 7.39 40.98 -11.74
C THR A 131 8.72 41.44 -12.34
N PHE A 132 9.63 40.52 -12.66
CA PHE A 132 10.99 40.86 -13.12
C PHE A 132 11.05 41.62 -14.45
N PRO A 133 10.28 41.25 -15.50
CA PRO A 133 10.29 42.02 -16.75
C PRO A 133 9.81 43.46 -16.55
N PHE A 134 8.79 43.64 -15.70
CA PHE A 134 8.30 44.97 -15.31
C PHE A 134 9.36 45.78 -14.53
N ILE A 135 10.03 45.15 -13.56
CA ILE A 135 11.11 45.79 -12.79
C ILE A 135 12.26 46.20 -13.70
N ALA A 136 12.70 45.31 -14.61
CA ALA A 136 13.77 45.60 -15.56
C ALA A 136 13.46 46.82 -16.45
N GLY A 137 12.20 46.96 -16.88
CA GLY A 137 11.71 48.13 -17.60
C GLY A 137 11.71 49.40 -16.75
N SER A 138 11.27 49.30 -15.48
CA SER A 138 11.24 50.45 -14.56
C SER A 138 12.62 50.99 -14.16
N MET A 139 13.65 50.15 -14.30
CA MET A 139 15.06 50.48 -14.03
C MET A 139 15.83 50.86 -15.31
N ASP A 140 15.13 51.12 -16.43
CA ASP A 140 15.72 51.53 -17.71
C ASP A 140 16.82 50.57 -18.22
N THR A 141 16.66 49.26 -17.98
CA THR A 141 17.58 48.24 -18.50
C THR A 141 17.61 48.29 -20.03
N LYS A 142 18.79 48.30 -20.67
CA LYS A 142 18.91 48.29 -22.14
C LYS A 142 18.14 47.11 -22.75
N LEU A 143 17.34 47.37 -23.79
CA LEU A 143 16.45 46.37 -24.41
C LEU A 143 17.19 45.12 -24.89
N THR A 144 18.37 45.28 -25.49
CA THR A 144 19.19 44.15 -25.95
C THR A 144 19.62 43.25 -24.80
N LYS A 145 19.99 43.83 -23.66
CA LYS A 145 20.38 43.10 -22.45
C LYS A 145 19.17 42.43 -21.80
N PHE A 146 18.02 43.08 -21.79
CA PHE A 146 16.76 42.49 -21.33
C PHE A 146 16.39 41.25 -22.16
N LEU A 147 16.29 41.40 -23.49
CA LEU A 147 15.89 40.32 -24.39
C LEU A 147 16.84 39.13 -24.32
N PHE A 148 18.15 39.36 -24.24
CA PHE A 148 19.13 38.28 -24.13
C PHE A 148 18.89 37.38 -22.92
N TRP A 149 18.74 37.97 -21.72
CA TRP A 149 18.51 37.19 -20.49
C TRP A 149 17.08 36.64 -20.41
N ASP A 150 16.10 37.35 -20.96
CA ASP A 150 14.72 36.90 -21.01
C ASP A 150 14.54 35.65 -21.90
N VAL A 151 15.12 35.65 -23.09
CA VAL A 151 15.11 34.50 -24.02
C VAL A 151 15.76 33.27 -23.37
N ILE A 152 16.91 33.44 -22.72
CA ILE A 152 17.58 32.34 -21.99
C ILE A 152 16.65 31.77 -20.90
N GLY A 153 15.98 32.64 -20.15
CA GLY A 153 15.00 32.25 -19.15
C GLY A 153 13.80 31.50 -19.77
N ALA A 154 13.24 32.02 -20.86
CA ALA A 154 12.09 31.46 -21.56
C ALA A 154 12.38 30.06 -22.09
N ILE A 155 13.58 29.84 -22.65
CA ILE A 155 14.06 28.53 -23.11
C ILE A 155 14.13 27.56 -21.94
N ALA A 156 14.79 27.95 -20.84
CA ALA A 156 14.94 27.09 -19.66
C ALA A 156 13.58 26.70 -19.05
N TRP A 157 12.68 27.66 -18.91
CA TRP A 157 11.34 27.45 -18.37
C TRP A 157 10.48 26.57 -19.29
N SER A 158 10.48 26.83 -20.60
CA SER A 158 9.72 26.00 -21.55
C SER A 158 10.25 24.57 -21.57
N PHE A 159 11.57 24.41 -21.53
CA PHE A 159 12.22 23.11 -21.47
C PHE A 159 11.85 22.36 -20.17
N GLU A 160 11.86 23.03 -19.01
CA GLU A 160 11.48 22.43 -17.72
C GLU A 160 10.06 21.84 -17.77
N PHE A 161 9.05 22.66 -18.11
CA PHE A 161 7.66 22.23 -18.07
C PHE A 161 7.31 21.24 -19.18
N LEU A 162 7.79 21.46 -20.41
CA LEU A 162 7.56 20.53 -21.52
C LEU A 162 8.27 19.20 -21.27
N SER A 163 9.52 19.20 -20.80
CA SER A 163 10.26 17.96 -20.52
C SER A 163 9.67 17.22 -19.32
N ALA A 164 9.27 17.93 -18.25
CA ALA A 164 8.55 17.32 -17.13
C ALA A 164 7.25 16.66 -17.60
N GLY A 165 6.48 17.34 -18.43
CA GLY A 165 5.28 16.79 -19.08
C GLY A 165 5.60 15.58 -19.96
N TYR A 166 6.62 15.68 -20.81
CA TYR A 166 7.05 14.61 -21.73
C TYR A 166 7.52 13.36 -20.98
N LEU A 167 8.36 13.53 -19.96
CA LEU A 167 8.82 12.45 -19.08
C LEU A 167 7.66 11.84 -18.31
N PHE A 168 6.72 12.65 -17.80
CA PHE A 168 5.52 12.16 -17.12
C PHE A 168 4.60 11.38 -18.05
N GLY A 169 4.32 11.89 -19.25
CA GLY A 169 3.53 11.20 -20.28
C GLY A 169 4.17 9.89 -20.74
N SER A 170 5.49 9.89 -20.95
CA SER A 170 6.28 8.69 -21.26
C SER A 170 6.26 7.68 -20.10
N SER A 171 6.30 8.19 -18.87
CA SER A 171 6.36 7.38 -17.65
C SER A 171 5.01 6.87 -17.19
N ILE A 172 3.87 7.44 -17.61
CA ILE A 172 2.52 6.90 -17.30
C ILE A 172 2.41 5.44 -17.78
N ASN A 173 3.07 5.09 -18.89
CA ASN A 173 3.12 3.72 -19.41
C ASN A 173 4.10 2.80 -18.66
N LEU A 174 5.07 3.36 -17.92
CA LEU A 174 5.90 2.65 -16.95
C LEU A 174 5.19 2.54 -15.59
N ALA A 175 4.71 3.63 -15.02
CA ALA A 175 3.99 3.69 -13.74
C ALA A 175 2.79 2.75 -13.73
N LYS A 176 1.97 2.70 -14.80
CA LYS A 176 0.88 1.71 -14.95
C LYS A 176 1.37 0.26 -14.93
N ALA A 177 2.61 0.00 -15.34
CA ALA A 177 3.26 -1.31 -15.25
C ALA A 177 3.86 -1.61 -13.86
N TRP A 178 4.14 -0.61 -13.02
CA TRP A 178 4.55 -0.82 -11.62
C TRP A 178 3.33 -0.96 -10.69
N LEU A 179 2.17 -0.44 -11.10
CA LEU A 179 1.01 -0.23 -10.25
C LEU A 179 0.13 -1.48 -9.95
N GLY A 180 0.46 -2.68 -10.41
CA GLY A 180 -0.40 -3.86 -10.18
C GLY A 180 -0.16 -4.58 -8.85
N ARG A 181 1.10 -4.87 -8.54
CA ARG A 181 1.51 -5.68 -7.37
C ARG A 181 2.20 -4.86 -6.29
N ILE A 182 2.94 -3.84 -6.69
CA ILE A 182 3.60 -2.91 -5.78
C ILE A 182 2.56 -1.92 -5.21
N THR A 183 1.48 -1.60 -5.92
CA THR A 183 0.44 -0.70 -5.39
C THR A 183 -0.36 -1.27 -4.27
N ILE A 184 -0.60 -2.58 -4.14
CA ILE A 184 -1.32 -3.06 -2.95
C ILE A 184 -0.42 -2.90 -1.72
N VAL A 185 0.86 -3.26 -1.84
CA VAL A 185 1.81 -3.08 -0.73
C VAL A 185 2.07 -1.60 -0.45
N ILE A 186 2.31 -0.77 -1.48
CA ILE A 186 2.47 0.68 -1.35
C ILE A 186 1.17 1.33 -0.91
N ALA A 187 0.00 0.88 -1.33
CA ALA A 187 -1.29 1.43 -0.89
C ALA A 187 -1.59 1.02 0.54
N ILE A 188 -1.23 -0.19 0.98
CA ILE A 188 -1.31 -0.55 2.41
C ILE A 188 -0.34 0.32 3.20
N ILE A 189 0.91 0.43 2.77
CA ILE A 189 1.92 1.28 3.43
C ILE A 189 1.47 2.74 3.44
N PHE A 190 0.99 3.27 2.32
CA PHE A 190 0.52 4.64 2.15
C PHE A 190 -0.79 4.87 2.90
N PHE A 191 -1.71 3.91 2.91
CA PHE A 191 -2.95 3.98 3.69
C PHE A 191 -2.64 3.99 5.18
N ILE A 192 -1.71 3.14 5.64
CA ILE A 192 -1.18 3.21 7.00
C ILE A 192 -0.62 4.63 7.20
N PHE A 193 0.37 5.08 6.43
CA PHE A 193 0.94 6.42 6.59
C PHE A 193 -0.09 7.56 6.51
N ALA A 194 -1.13 7.44 5.69
CA ALA A 194 -2.20 8.41 5.52
C ALA A 194 -3.13 8.42 6.74
N VAL A 195 -3.51 7.25 7.26
CA VAL A 195 -4.24 7.13 8.53
C VAL A 195 -3.40 7.69 9.67
N LEU A 196 -2.12 7.32 9.74
CA LEU A 196 -1.16 7.84 10.73
C LEU A 196 -1.02 9.37 10.62
N TYR A 197 -1.01 9.93 9.41
CA TYR A 197 -0.94 11.37 9.16
C TYR A 197 -2.26 12.10 9.44
N ALA A 198 -3.40 11.52 9.09
CA ALA A 198 -4.72 12.06 9.40
C ALA A 198 -4.91 12.12 10.92
N PHE A 199 -4.51 11.05 11.62
CA PHE A 199 -4.50 11.00 13.08
C PHE A 199 -3.57 12.07 13.67
N LYS A 200 -2.37 12.27 13.09
CA LYS A 200 -1.46 13.36 13.44
C LYS A 200 -2.11 14.73 13.31
N PHE A 201 -2.71 14.99 12.15
CA PHE A 201 -3.33 16.26 11.83
C PHE A 201 -4.46 16.54 12.81
N PHE A 202 -5.29 15.54 13.09
CA PHE A 202 -6.38 15.64 14.05
C PHE A 202 -5.87 15.98 15.46
N PHE A 203 -4.92 15.21 16.01
CA PHE A 203 -4.43 15.45 17.37
C PHE A 203 -3.60 16.73 17.51
N VAL A 204 -2.83 17.13 16.51
CA VAL A 204 -2.05 18.38 16.58
C VAL A 204 -2.94 19.61 16.42
N LYS A 205 -3.96 19.55 15.54
CA LYS A 205 -4.88 20.68 15.30
C LYS A 205 -5.94 20.81 16.40
N TYR A 206 -6.50 19.68 16.84
CA TYR A 206 -7.60 19.65 17.81
C TYR A 206 -7.16 19.32 19.23
N GLY A 207 -5.90 18.95 19.46
CA GLY A 207 -5.42 18.58 20.80
C GLY A 207 -5.62 19.67 21.86
N SER A 208 -5.49 20.95 21.49
CA SER A 208 -5.80 22.07 22.39
C SER A 208 -7.28 22.13 22.76
N TYR A 209 -8.18 21.84 21.82
CA TYR A 209 -9.63 21.77 22.07
C TYR A 209 -9.99 20.57 22.94
N ILE A 210 -9.37 19.41 22.72
CA ILE A 210 -9.57 18.22 23.56
C ILE A 210 -9.10 18.51 24.99
N LEU A 211 -7.95 19.16 25.18
CA LEU A 211 -7.47 19.58 26.50
C LEU A 211 -8.40 20.61 27.14
N ALA A 212 -8.94 21.55 26.37
CA ALA A 212 -9.91 22.54 26.86
C ALA A 212 -11.23 21.88 27.26
N LEU A 213 -11.73 20.92 26.46
CA LEU A 213 -12.92 20.13 26.75
C LEU A 213 -12.73 19.31 28.02
N GLN A 214 -11.59 18.63 28.15
CA GLN A 214 -11.23 17.89 29.36
C GLN A 214 -11.23 18.82 30.59
N LYS A 215 -10.62 19.99 30.48
CA LYS A 215 -10.55 20.98 31.58
C LYS A 215 -11.93 21.54 31.93
N SER A 216 -12.79 21.75 30.93
CA SER A 216 -14.18 22.21 31.11
C SER A 216 -15.05 21.16 31.79
N ILE A 217 -15.00 19.90 31.32
CA ILE A 217 -15.68 18.76 31.96
C ILE A 217 -15.20 18.63 33.40
N TRP A 218 -13.90 18.70 33.63
CA TRP A 218 -13.34 18.57 34.99
C TRP A 218 -13.77 19.71 35.92
N ASN A 219 -13.86 20.94 35.42
CA ASN A 219 -14.38 22.07 36.18
C ASN A 219 -15.86 21.91 36.49
N TYR A 220 -16.67 21.49 35.52
CA TYR A 220 -18.11 21.23 35.73
C TYR A 220 -18.34 20.11 36.76
N LEU A 221 -17.57 19.03 36.70
CA LEU A 221 -17.64 17.94 37.68
C LEU A 221 -17.30 18.41 39.11
N LYS A 222 -16.43 19.41 39.26
CA LYS A 222 -16.05 19.98 40.56
C LYS A 222 -17.07 20.97 41.12
N THR A 223 -17.80 21.68 40.27
CA THR A 223 -18.72 22.74 40.69
C THR A 223 -20.18 22.31 40.74
N ASN A 224 -20.55 21.17 40.15
CA ASN A 224 -21.91 20.67 40.15
C ASN A 224 -22.31 20.15 41.54
N SER A 225 -23.33 20.76 42.14
CA SER A 225 -23.87 20.45 43.47
C SER A 225 -24.43 19.03 43.59
N ASP A 226 -25.01 18.48 42.53
CA ASP A 226 -25.58 17.13 42.55
C ASP A 226 -24.50 16.06 42.55
N ILE A 227 -23.38 16.34 41.86
CA ILE A 227 -22.21 15.45 41.86
C ILE A 227 -21.54 15.49 43.23
N LEU A 228 -21.42 16.66 43.86
CA LEU A 228 -20.90 16.80 45.22
C LEU A 228 -21.76 16.02 46.23
N ARG A 229 -23.10 16.14 46.14
CA ARG A 229 -24.02 15.31 46.96
C ARG A 229 -23.83 13.81 46.73
N LEU A 230 -23.56 13.39 45.48
CA LEU A 230 -23.31 11.99 45.15
C LEU A 230 -21.98 11.48 45.73
N ILE A 231 -20.95 12.33 45.72
CA ILE A 231 -19.65 12.08 46.34
C ILE A 231 -19.80 11.90 47.85
N ASP A 232 -20.56 12.79 48.50
CA ASP A 232 -20.84 12.72 49.94
C ASP A 232 -21.68 11.48 50.31
N LYS A 233 -22.57 11.04 49.42
CA LYS A 233 -23.38 9.83 49.61
C LYS A 233 -22.56 8.53 49.51
N TYR A 234 -21.49 8.51 48.71
CA TYR A 234 -20.67 7.31 48.47
C TYR A 234 -19.15 7.58 48.63
N PRO A 235 -18.68 8.01 49.81
CA PRO A 235 -17.31 8.50 49.99
C PRO A 235 -16.25 7.41 49.74
N LYS A 236 -16.55 6.14 50.06
CA LYS A 236 -15.65 5.01 49.78
C LYS A 236 -15.45 4.78 48.27
N LEU A 237 -16.53 4.85 47.48
CA LEU A 237 -16.49 4.64 46.03
C LEU A 237 -15.73 5.77 45.33
N PHE A 238 -16.06 7.02 45.63
CA PHE A 238 -15.40 8.18 45.02
C PHE A 238 -13.97 8.36 45.51
N GLY A 239 -13.66 8.00 46.76
CA GLY A 239 -12.28 7.92 47.26
C GLY A 239 -11.44 6.89 46.49
N PHE A 240 -12.00 5.70 46.24
CA PHE A 240 -11.36 4.70 45.39
C PHE A 240 -11.17 5.20 43.95
N LEU A 241 -12.21 5.76 43.32
CA LEU A 241 -12.13 6.27 41.94
C LEU A 241 -11.10 7.39 41.82
N ASN A 242 -11.07 8.35 42.75
CA ASN A 242 -10.08 9.42 42.77
C ASN A 242 -8.65 8.85 42.91
N SER A 243 -8.46 7.84 43.76
CA SER A 243 -7.17 7.15 43.91
C SER A 243 -6.71 6.45 42.64
N ARG A 244 -7.65 6.01 41.77
CA ARG A 244 -7.36 5.38 40.48
C ARG A 244 -7.28 6.34 39.31
N LEU A 245 -7.83 7.55 39.43
CA LEU A 245 -7.84 8.56 38.36
C LEU A 245 -6.76 9.65 38.54
N THR A 246 -6.06 9.69 39.68
CA THR A 246 -4.98 10.65 39.90
C THR A 246 -3.75 10.37 39.03
N LEU A 247 -3.16 11.44 38.48
CA LEU A 247 -1.89 11.41 37.73
C LEU A 247 -0.66 11.54 38.64
N GLU A 248 -0.85 11.90 39.92
CA GLU A 248 0.26 12.23 40.84
C GLU A 248 1.04 11.01 41.32
N ARG A 249 0.41 9.83 41.29
CA ARG A 249 0.98 8.57 41.76
C ARG A 249 0.91 7.53 40.67
N PHE A 250 1.96 6.73 40.52
CA PHE A 250 1.98 5.63 39.56
C PHE A 250 0.81 4.65 39.78
N ASN A 251 0.46 4.37 41.04
CA ASN A 251 -0.64 3.46 41.43
C ASN A 251 -2.05 3.97 41.03
N GLY A 252 -2.16 5.22 40.58
CA GLY A 252 -3.40 5.84 40.12
C GLY A 252 -3.67 5.57 38.65
N LEU A 253 -3.82 6.62 37.85
CA LEU A 253 -4.23 6.54 36.46
C LEU A 253 -3.23 5.78 35.57
N PRO A 254 -1.90 5.96 35.71
CA PRO A 254 -0.93 5.23 34.89
C PRO A 254 -1.08 3.71 35.03
N LEU A 255 -1.06 3.19 36.26
CA LEU A 255 -1.22 1.75 36.50
C LEU A 255 -2.60 1.25 36.06
N THR A 256 -3.66 2.02 36.31
CA THR A 256 -5.03 1.63 35.90
C THR A 256 -5.15 1.49 34.39
N ILE A 257 -4.63 2.44 33.61
CA ILE A 257 -4.64 2.38 32.14
C ILE A 257 -3.79 1.20 31.64
N LEU A 258 -2.60 1.00 32.22
CA LEU A 258 -1.73 -0.12 31.85
C LEU A 258 -2.41 -1.47 32.14
N SER A 259 -3.04 -1.64 33.32
CA SER A 259 -3.76 -2.85 33.69
C SER A 259 -4.96 -3.12 32.79
N LEU A 260 -5.81 -2.11 32.52
CA LEU A 260 -6.95 -2.28 31.61
C LEU A 260 -6.50 -2.61 30.18
N SER A 261 -5.44 -1.96 29.70
CA SER A 261 -4.86 -2.25 28.40
C SER A 261 -4.31 -3.67 28.33
N PHE A 262 -3.64 -4.13 29.39
CA PHE A 262 -3.14 -5.51 29.49
C PHE A 262 -4.29 -6.51 29.44
N VAL A 263 -5.33 -6.34 30.26
CA VAL A 263 -6.49 -7.24 30.30
C VAL A 263 -7.17 -7.31 28.93
N TYR A 264 -7.40 -6.15 28.29
CA TYR A 264 -8.00 -6.11 26.96
C TYR A 264 -7.17 -6.85 25.91
N LEU A 265 -5.86 -6.56 25.81
CA LEU A 265 -4.97 -7.20 24.84
C LEU A 265 -4.83 -8.70 25.10
N PHE A 266 -4.78 -9.11 26.37
CA PHE A 266 -4.73 -10.51 26.75
C PHE A 266 -6.03 -11.24 26.38
N SER A 267 -7.19 -10.62 26.61
CA SER A 267 -8.49 -11.17 26.17
C SER A 267 -8.56 -11.35 24.65
N LEU A 268 -8.11 -10.36 23.87
CA LEU A 268 -8.03 -10.49 22.40
C LEU A 268 -7.10 -11.63 21.97
N PHE A 269 -6.02 -11.86 22.71
CA PHE A 269 -5.10 -12.95 22.44
C PHE A 269 -5.75 -14.31 22.70
N ILE A 270 -6.51 -14.44 23.80
CA ILE A 270 -7.29 -15.65 24.11
C ILE A 270 -8.34 -15.91 23.02
N GLU A 271 -9.07 -14.89 22.58
CA GLU A 271 -10.05 -14.99 21.49
C GLU A 271 -9.39 -15.46 20.19
N THR A 272 -8.29 -14.82 19.79
CA THR A 272 -7.51 -15.21 18.59
C THR A 272 -7.02 -16.66 18.68
N THR A 273 -6.58 -17.07 19.87
CA THR A 273 -6.11 -18.44 20.10
C THR A 273 -7.25 -19.44 20.02
N SER A 274 -8.42 -19.10 20.59
CA SER A 274 -9.64 -19.93 20.52
C SER A 274 -10.06 -20.17 19.08
N GLU A 275 -10.07 -19.13 18.24
CA GLU A 275 -10.40 -19.24 16.81
C GLU A 275 -9.49 -20.22 16.05
N ILE A 276 -8.21 -20.28 16.42
CA ILE A 276 -7.23 -21.17 15.80
C ILE A 276 -7.39 -22.61 16.28
N ILE A 277 -7.60 -22.83 17.57
CA ILE A 277 -7.80 -24.16 18.16
C ILE A 277 -9.05 -24.82 17.58
N HIS A 278 -10.17 -24.08 17.51
CA HIS A 278 -11.44 -24.57 17.00
C HIS A 278 -11.53 -24.60 15.46
N LYS A 279 -10.49 -24.12 14.75
CA LYS A 279 -10.44 -24.03 13.29
C LYS A 279 -11.64 -23.27 12.69
N ASN A 280 -11.99 -22.16 13.34
CA ASN A 280 -13.10 -21.29 12.97
C ASN A 280 -12.78 -20.42 11.74
N MET A 281 -13.57 -19.37 11.52
CA MET A 281 -13.47 -18.47 10.36
C MET A 281 -12.06 -17.90 10.18
N LEU A 282 -11.40 -17.49 11.26
CA LEU A 282 -10.05 -16.90 11.18
C LEU A 282 -9.01 -17.91 10.68
N TYR A 283 -9.12 -19.19 11.06
CA TYR A 283 -8.23 -20.24 10.60
C TYR A 283 -8.38 -20.49 9.09
N LYS A 284 -9.61 -20.49 8.58
CA LYS A 284 -9.90 -20.61 7.14
C LYS A 284 -9.35 -19.40 6.38
N PHE A 285 -9.61 -18.20 6.88
CA PHE A 285 -9.09 -16.96 6.32
C PHE A 285 -7.56 -16.99 6.20
N ASP A 286 -6.85 -17.44 7.23
CA ASP A 286 -5.39 -17.54 7.22
C ASP A 286 -4.86 -18.39 6.06
N ILE A 287 -5.45 -19.58 5.84
CA ILE A 287 -5.04 -20.48 4.76
C ILE A 287 -5.30 -19.84 3.40
N MET A 288 -6.49 -19.26 3.21
CA MET A 288 -6.87 -18.62 1.94
C MET A 288 -6.00 -17.41 1.64
N PHE A 289 -5.76 -16.59 2.66
CA PHE A 289 -4.94 -15.39 2.56
C PHE A 289 -3.48 -15.73 2.25
N SER A 290 -2.90 -16.73 2.91
CA SER A 290 -1.57 -17.25 2.60
C SER A 290 -1.46 -17.73 1.14
N ASN A 291 -2.42 -18.56 0.68
CA ASN A 291 -2.47 -19.04 -0.70
C ASN A 291 -2.61 -17.90 -1.71
N LEU A 292 -3.33 -16.84 -1.35
CA LEU A 292 -3.45 -15.63 -2.18
C LEU A 292 -2.11 -14.90 -2.27
N ILE A 293 -1.43 -14.66 -1.14
CA ILE A 293 -0.13 -13.98 -1.08
C ILE A 293 0.91 -14.69 -1.93
N TYR A 294 0.93 -16.02 -1.96
CA TYR A 294 1.79 -16.80 -2.86
C TYR A 294 1.66 -16.38 -4.33
N HIS A 295 0.44 -16.18 -4.82
CA HIS A 295 0.19 -15.79 -6.21
C HIS A 295 0.65 -14.35 -6.52
N PHE A 296 0.68 -13.49 -5.51
CA PHE A 296 1.12 -12.10 -5.63
C PHE A 296 2.62 -11.87 -5.37
N ARG A 297 3.36 -12.91 -4.92
CA ARG A 297 4.79 -12.78 -4.64
C ARG A 297 5.59 -12.37 -5.87
N ASN A 298 6.57 -11.50 -5.66
CA ASN A 298 7.47 -10.97 -6.67
C ASN A 298 8.90 -10.92 -6.13
N VAL A 299 9.88 -11.31 -6.96
CA VAL A 299 11.31 -11.40 -6.57
C VAL A 299 11.85 -10.09 -5.98
N SER A 300 11.52 -8.94 -6.56
CA SER A 300 12.01 -7.64 -6.09
C SER A 300 11.41 -7.27 -4.72
N VAL A 301 10.12 -7.53 -4.52
CA VAL A 301 9.45 -7.26 -3.24
C VAL A 301 9.91 -8.23 -2.17
N VAL A 302 10.19 -9.49 -2.53
CA VAL A 302 10.78 -10.48 -1.62
C VAL A 302 12.11 -9.96 -1.05
N LYS A 303 13.00 -9.39 -1.88
CA LYS A 303 14.27 -8.80 -1.38
C LYS A 303 14.03 -7.69 -0.36
N ILE A 304 13.07 -6.80 -0.61
CA ILE A 304 12.70 -5.73 0.34
C ILE A 304 12.14 -6.32 1.64
N MET A 305 11.29 -7.34 1.55
CA MET A 305 10.71 -7.98 2.73
C MET A 305 11.73 -8.80 3.52
N LEU A 306 12.73 -9.38 2.85
CA LEU A 306 13.88 -10.03 3.49
C LEU A 306 14.72 -9.00 4.28
N PHE A 307 14.96 -7.83 3.70
CA PHE A 307 15.63 -6.73 4.41
C PHE A 307 14.82 -6.25 5.63
N ILE A 308 13.51 -6.04 5.48
CA ILE A 308 12.65 -5.62 6.59
C ILE A 308 12.59 -6.68 7.69
N THR A 309 12.39 -7.96 7.33
CA THR A 309 12.28 -9.01 8.35
C THR A 309 13.58 -9.23 9.13
N MET A 310 14.74 -8.83 8.58
CA MET A 310 16.02 -8.96 9.26
C MET A 310 16.04 -8.19 10.60
N PHE A 311 15.31 -7.07 10.71
CA PHE A 311 15.20 -6.33 11.97
C PHE A 311 14.49 -7.12 13.08
N GLY A 312 13.70 -8.14 12.73
CA GLY A 312 13.12 -9.09 13.70
C GLY A 312 14.00 -10.31 13.99
N ASN A 313 15.17 -10.43 13.36
CA ASN A 313 16.06 -11.59 13.52
C ASN A 313 16.77 -11.55 14.88
N LYS A 314 16.95 -12.72 15.52
CA LYS A 314 17.66 -12.89 16.79
C LYS A 314 19.04 -12.20 16.80
N LYS A 315 19.86 -12.38 15.75
CA LYS A 315 21.20 -11.76 15.69
C LYS A 315 21.12 -10.23 15.72
N THR A 316 20.22 -9.66 14.93
CA THR A 316 19.99 -8.21 14.86
C THR A 316 19.48 -7.66 16.19
N ILE A 317 18.50 -8.32 16.81
CA ILE A 317 17.96 -7.90 18.11
C ILE A 317 19.05 -7.93 19.19
N ILE A 318 19.91 -8.94 19.24
CA ILE A 318 21.02 -9.01 20.21
C ILE A 318 21.95 -7.81 20.04
N VAL A 319 22.37 -7.50 18.80
CA VAL A 319 23.26 -6.36 18.53
C VAL A 319 22.60 -5.04 18.93
N ILE A 320 21.37 -4.78 18.51
CA ILE A 320 20.68 -3.51 18.84
C ILE A 320 20.42 -3.41 20.34
N THR A 321 20.13 -4.53 21.02
CA THR A 321 19.98 -4.57 22.48
C THR A 321 21.27 -4.20 23.19
N ALA A 322 22.40 -4.81 22.80
CA ALA A 322 23.71 -4.48 23.36
C ALA A 322 24.05 -3.00 23.19
N MET A 323 23.83 -2.47 21.98
CA MET A 323 24.08 -1.05 21.68
C MET A 323 23.14 -0.13 22.46
N SER A 324 21.88 -0.52 22.63
CA SER A 324 20.88 0.22 23.41
C SER A 324 21.22 0.25 24.91
N ILE A 325 21.75 -0.84 25.46
CA ILE A 325 22.26 -0.89 26.84
C ILE A 325 23.46 0.06 27.00
N ILE A 326 24.42 0.04 26.08
CA ILE A 326 25.56 0.96 26.10
C ILE A 326 25.07 2.42 26.06
N LEU A 327 24.11 2.74 25.19
CA LEU A 327 23.50 4.07 25.14
C LEU A 327 22.79 4.41 26.46
N PHE A 328 22.01 3.51 27.05
CA PHE A 328 21.39 3.76 28.36
C PHE A 328 22.43 4.02 29.45
N LEU A 329 23.58 3.34 29.42
CA LEU A 329 24.68 3.61 30.35
C LEU A 329 25.31 4.99 30.12
N ILE A 330 25.61 5.37 28.88
CA ILE A 330 26.16 6.69 28.51
C ILE A 330 25.22 7.81 28.98
N TYR A 331 23.92 7.67 28.74
CA TYR A 331 22.92 8.66 29.12
C TYR A 331 22.44 8.51 30.58
N ARG A 332 23.09 7.64 31.37
CA ARG A 332 22.79 7.35 32.79
C ARG A 332 21.36 6.87 33.07
N LYS A 333 20.68 6.32 32.06
CA LYS A 333 19.31 5.76 32.11
C LYS A 333 19.29 4.30 32.55
N ARG A 334 19.96 3.98 33.67
CA ARG A 334 20.11 2.59 34.15
C ARG A 334 18.78 1.89 34.43
N LYS A 335 17.74 2.65 34.81
CA LYS A 335 16.40 2.13 35.10
C LYS A 335 15.67 1.56 33.89
N CYS A 336 16.11 1.89 32.68
CA CYS A 336 15.54 1.35 31.44
C CYS A 336 16.12 -0.04 31.08
N ILE A 337 17.25 -0.44 31.67
CA ILE A 337 17.95 -1.67 31.31
C ILE A 337 17.16 -2.91 31.77
N PHE A 338 16.76 -2.96 33.04
CA PHE A 338 16.02 -4.10 33.58
C PHE A 338 14.65 -4.30 32.90
N PRO A 339 13.80 -3.27 32.73
CA PRO A 339 12.54 -3.42 32.00
C PRO A 339 12.72 -3.83 30.53
N LEU A 340 13.76 -3.33 29.84
CA LEU A 340 14.09 -3.78 28.48
C LEU A 340 14.36 -5.29 28.46
N PHE A 341 15.14 -5.79 29.42
CA PHE A 341 15.43 -7.21 29.56
C PHE A 341 14.16 -8.02 29.83
N VAL A 342 13.30 -7.56 30.74
CA VAL A 342 12.01 -8.21 31.04
C VAL A 342 11.14 -8.28 29.78
N SER A 343 11.06 -7.21 29.01
CA SER A 343 10.30 -7.16 27.75
C SER A 343 10.81 -8.21 26.74
N ILE A 344 12.12 -8.28 26.51
CA ILE A 344 12.74 -9.19 25.54
C ILE A 344 12.61 -10.65 25.99
N VAL A 345 13.01 -10.95 27.23
CA VAL A 345 13.06 -12.33 27.74
C VAL A 345 11.65 -12.87 27.94
N GLY A 346 10.76 -12.08 28.56
CA GLY A 346 9.38 -12.48 28.80
C GLY A 346 8.62 -12.77 27.50
N SER A 347 8.72 -11.86 26.52
CA SER A 347 8.06 -12.04 25.21
C SER A 347 8.59 -13.24 24.43
N THR A 348 9.90 -13.47 24.47
CA THR A 348 10.54 -14.61 23.81
C THR A 348 10.17 -15.93 24.48
N ALA A 349 10.24 -16.00 25.82
CA ALA A 349 9.88 -17.19 26.59
C ALA A 349 8.43 -17.58 26.35
N THR A 350 7.50 -16.62 26.50
CA THR A 350 6.06 -16.86 26.27
C THR A 350 5.78 -17.35 24.86
N THR A 351 6.42 -16.76 23.85
CA THR A 351 6.29 -17.20 22.45
C THR A 351 6.71 -18.65 22.26
N TRP A 352 7.85 -19.05 22.83
CA TRP A 352 8.34 -20.42 22.74
C TRP A 352 7.44 -21.40 23.47
N SER A 353 6.99 -21.07 24.68
CA SER A 353 6.04 -21.90 25.43
C SER A 353 4.76 -22.15 24.64
N ILE A 354 4.15 -21.11 24.07
CA ILE A 354 2.91 -21.26 23.28
C ILE A 354 3.14 -22.08 22.00
N LYS A 355 4.28 -21.89 21.33
CA LYS A 355 4.65 -22.70 20.16
C LYS A 355 4.66 -24.20 20.48
N PHE A 356 5.25 -24.56 21.62
CA PHE A 356 5.30 -25.94 22.09
C PHE A 356 3.98 -26.46 22.64
N ILE A 357 2.99 -25.61 22.92
CA ILE A 357 1.66 -26.06 23.31
C ILE A 357 0.82 -26.33 22.07
N LEU A 358 0.74 -25.36 21.16
CA LEU A 358 -0.24 -25.38 20.07
C LEU A 358 0.23 -26.11 18.81
N HIS A 359 1.54 -26.32 18.63
CA HIS A 359 2.09 -27.13 17.53
C HIS A 359 1.59 -26.73 16.13
N ARG A 360 1.21 -25.46 15.92
CA ARG A 360 0.58 -25.04 14.66
C ARG A 360 1.56 -25.20 13.48
N PRO A 361 1.19 -25.91 12.40
CA PRO A 361 2.03 -26.02 11.21
C PRO A 361 2.16 -24.65 10.52
N ARG A 362 3.26 -24.47 9.78
CA ARG A 362 3.50 -23.28 8.97
C ARG A 362 2.77 -23.37 7.62
N PRO A 363 2.62 -22.25 6.90
CA PRO A 363 2.12 -22.28 5.52
C PRO A 363 2.94 -23.20 4.62
N LEU A 364 2.26 -23.94 3.74
CA LEU A 364 2.87 -24.95 2.86
C LEU A 364 3.76 -24.32 1.77
N GLU A 365 3.38 -23.14 1.28
CA GLU A 365 4.09 -22.43 0.20
C GLU A 365 5.14 -21.43 0.74
N ALA A 366 5.59 -21.59 1.99
CA ALA A 366 6.56 -20.70 2.63
C ALA A 366 7.78 -20.43 1.72
N TYR A 367 8.28 -19.20 1.67
CA TYR A 367 9.41 -18.85 0.80
C TYR A 367 10.73 -19.54 1.22
N TYR A 368 10.93 -19.75 2.52
CA TYR A 368 12.09 -20.45 3.05
C TYR A 368 11.70 -21.27 4.29
N SER A 369 12.51 -22.28 4.60
CA SER A 369 12.26 -23.16 5.75
C SER A 369 12.63 -22.42 7.03
N ALA A 370 11.63 -22.13 7.84
CA ALA A 370 11.82 -21.56 9.17
C ALA A 370 11.63 -22.66 10.21
N VAL A 371 12.59 -22.79 11.13
CA VAL A 371 12.58 -23.83 12.16
C VAL A 371 11.41 -23.62 13.15
N GLY A 372 10.79 -24.72 13.57
CA GLY A 372 9.73 -24.77 14.60
C GLY A 372 8.34 -24.34 14.14
N TYR A 373 7.39 -24.31 15.08
CA TYR A 373 5.97 -24.05 14.85
C TYR A 373 5.64 -22.60 14.44
N SER A 374 4.47 -22.39 13.84
CA SER A 374 4.06 -21.10 13.30
C SER A 374 3.53 -20.13 14.35
N PHE A 375 2.66 -20.59 15.24
CA PHE A 375 1.93 -19.71 16.15
C PHE A 375 2.57 -19.62 17.55
N PRO A 376 2.75 -18.42 18.12
CA PRO A 376 2.65 -17.11 17.50
C PRO A 376 3.95 -16.73 16.77
N SER A 377 3.93 -15.66 15.97
CA SER A 377 5.11 -15.19 15.24
C SER A 377 6.13 -14.54 16.18
N GLY A 378 7.32 -15.13 16.29
CA GLY A 378 8.39 -14.61 17.15
C GLY A 378 8.95 -13.26 16.68
N HIS A 379 9.04 -13.02 15.37
CA HIS A 379 9.51 -11.73 14.85
C HIS A 379 8.52 -10.59 15.15
N ALA A 380 7.21 -10.86 15.08
CA ALA A 380 6.18 -9.89 15.42
C ALA A 380 6.13 -9.63 16.94
N THR A 381 6.29 -10.70 17.72
CA THR A 381 6.30 -10.61 19.20
C THR A 381 7.47 -9.78 19.70
N ILE A 382 8.69 -10.11 19.26
CA ILE A 382 9.87 -9.36 19.67
C ILE A 382 9.85 -7.94 19.12
N SER A 383 9.31 -7.69 17.92
CA SER A 383 9.27 -6.33 17.39
C SER A 383 8.37 -5.43 18.23
N ALA A 384 7.17 -5.87 18.59
CA ALA A 384 6.27 -5.13 19.47
C ALA A 384 6.87 -4.90 20.86
N ALA A 385 7.49 -5.92 21.46
CA ALA A 385 8.08 -5.84 22.80
C ALA A 385 9.34 -4.93 22.84
N PHE A 386 10.27 -5.15 21.90
CA PHE A 386 11.58 -4.48 21.87
C PHE A 386 11.51 -3.09 21.26
N TYR A 387 11.09 -2.97 20.00
CA TYR A 387 11.02 -1.67 19.33
C TYR A 387 9.93 -0.79 19.94
N GLY A 388 8.85 -1.39 20.47
CA GLY A 388 7.86 -0.66 21.27
C GLY A 388 8.47 -0.04 22.52
N PHE A 389 9.34 -0.76 23.24
CA PHE A 389 9.99 -0.23 24.44
C PHE A 389 10.99 0.89 24.12
N LEU A 390 11.80 0.71 23.07
CA LEU A 390 12.69 1.77 22.57
C LEU A 390 11.89 3.01 22.14
N THR A 391 10.75 2.81 21.47
CA THR A 391 9.84 3.89 21.06
C THR A 391 9.30 4.64 22.27
N TYR A 392 8.82 3.91 23.29
CA TYR A 392 8.40 4.50 24.56
C TYR A 392 9.52 5.32 25.21
N PHE A 393 10.74 4.77 25.28
CA PHE A 393 11.91 5.50 25.80
C PHE A 393 12.14 6.81 25.04
N TYR A 394 12.14 6.81 23.70
CA TYR A 394 12.33 8.04 22.94
C TYR A 394 11.18 9.04 23.09
N ILE A 395 9.94 8.56 23.27
CA ILE A 395 8.78 9.42 23.56
C ILE A 395 8.96 10.14 24.90
N THR A 396 9.46 9.46 25.93
CA THR A 396 9.68 10.10 27.24
C THR A 396 10.78 11.16 27.20
N GLN A 397 11.76 11.03 26.30
CA GLN A 397 12.81 12.04 26.11
C GLN A 397 12.35 13.26 25.28
N ALA A 398 11.27 13.15 24.50
CA ALA A 398 10.83 14.23 23.62
C ALA A 398 10.06 15.32 24.36
N LYS A 399 10.51 16.58 24.23
CA LYS A 399 9.86 17.74 24.89
C LYS A 399 8.57 18.20 24.20
N LYS A 400 8.53 18.13 22.85
CA LYS A 400 7.40 18.64 22.05
C LYS A 400 6.40 17.53 21.74
N LEU A 401 5.10 17.81 21.85
CA LEU A 401 4.03 16.87 21.53
C LEU A 401 4.13 16.33 20.09
N LYS A 402 4.46 17.20 19.13
CA LYS A 402 4.70 16.81 17.73
C LYS A 402 5.83 15.79 17.59
N SER A 403 6.89 15.91 18.39
CA SER A 403 8.01 14.95 18.38
C SER A 403 7.61 13.63 19.01
N LYS A 404 6.92 13.64 20.16
CA LYS A 404 6.36 12.43 20.80
C LYS A 404 5.51 11.64 19.81
N PHE A 405 4.60 12.33 19.13
CA PHE A 405 3.74 11.72 18.12
C PHE A 405 4.54 11.12 16.95
N ASN A 406 5.45 11.88 16.34
CA ASN A 406 6.25 11.38 15.22
C ASN A 406 7.06 10.13 15.58
N ILE A 407 7.63 10.09 16.79
CA ILE A 407 8.38 8.93 17.30
C ILE A 407 7.43 7.73 17.46
N ALA A 408 6.25 7.93 18.06
CA ALA A 408 5.24 6.88 18.20
C ALA A 408 4.86 6.27 16.84
N MET A 409 4.61 7.11 15.83
CA MET A 409 4.24 6.62 14.49
C MET A 409 5.38 5.88 13.80
N ALA A 410 6.61 6.38 13.92
CA ALA A 410 7.78 5.72 13.35
C ALA A 410 7.99 4.33 13.98
N GLY A 411 7.90 4.25 15.32
CA GLY A 411 7.99 3.00 16.05
C GLY A 411 6.90 2.00 15.64
N LEU A 412 5.65 2.46 15.57
CA LEU A 412 4.53 1.64 15.14
C LEU A 412 4.70 1.13 13.70
N ALA A 413 5.16 1.98 12.79
CA ALA A 413 5.43 1.60 11.41
C ALA A 413 6.50 0.50 11.31
N VAL A 414 7.59 0.60 12.08
CA VAL A 414 8.62 -0.44 12.15
C VAL A 414 8.03 -1.77 12.64
N VAL A 415 7.26 -1.76 13.73
CA VAL A 415 6.63 -2.96 14.28
C VAL A 415 5.73 -3.63 13.23
N ILE A 416 4.83 -2.85 12.61
CA ILE A 416 3.88 -3.33 11.61
C ILE A 416 4.59 -3.90 10.37
N LEU A 417 5.61 -3.20 9.86
CA LEU A 417 6.36 -3.64 8.69
C LEU A 417 7.10 -4.96 8.93
N ILE A 418 7.66 -5.16 10.13
CA ILE A 418 8.33 -6.41 10.48
C ILE A 418 7.35 -7.58 10.43
N GLY A 419 6.16 -7.50 11.04
CA GLY A 419 5.21 -8.62 10.93
C GLY A 419 4.58 -8.76 9.54
N ALA A 420 4.31 -7.66 8.83
CA ALA A 420 3.83 -7.71 7.44
C ALA A 420 4.82 -8.45 6.52
N SER A 421 6.12 -8.30 6.75
CA SER A 421 7.13 -9.05 6.00
C SER A 421 7.04 -10.57 6.24
N ARG A 422 6.61 -11.03 7.42
CA ARG A 422 6.43 -12.46 7.74
C ARG A 422 5.27 -13.08 7.00
N ILE A 423 4.19 -12.32 6.85
CA ILE A 423 3.02 -12.70 6.06
C ILE A 423 3.39 -12.75 4.58
N TYR A 424 4.08 -11.73 4.06
CA TYR A 424 4.46 -11.67 2.64
C TYR A 424 5.42 -12.78 2.23
N LEU A 425 6.40 -13.11 3.09
CA LEU A 425 7.33 -14.22 2.89
C LEU A 425 6.68 -15.59 3.14
N ASP A 426 5.40 -15.59 3.55
CA ASP A 426 4.55 -16.77 3.77
C ASP A 426 5.13 -17.76 4.79
N VAL A 427 5.89 -17.25 5.76
CA VAL A 427 6.49 -18.04 6.83
C VAL A 427 5.62 -18.08 8.09
N HIS A 428 4.59 -17.23 8.15
CA HIS A 428 3.59 -17.15 9.20
C HIS A 428 2.25 -16.71 8.61
N TYR A 429 1.16 -17.19 9.18
CA TYR A 429 -0.19 -16.73 8.89
C TYR A 429 -0.47 -15.33 9.46
N PHE A 430 -1.57 -14.70 9.04
CA PHE A 430 -1.96 -13.38 9.53
C PHE A 430 -2.21 -13.42 11.05
N SER A 431 -2.97 -14.41 11.54
CA SER A 431 -3.24 -14.52 12.97
C SER A 431 -2.01 -14.82 13.82
N ASP A 432 -0.99 -15.51 13.27
CA ASP A 432 0.29 -15.74 13.97
C ASP A 432 0.98 -14.41 14.29
N VAL A 433 0.95 -13.48 13.34
CA VAL A 433 1.54 -12.14 13.46
C VAL A 433 0.71 -11.27 14.39
N TRP A 434 -0.62 -11.30 14.26
CA TRP A 434 -1.54 -10.59 15.13
C TRP A 434 -1.38 -11.00 16.60
N ALA A 435 -1.43 -12.31 16.88
CA ALA A 435 -1.21 -12.84 18.22
C ALA A 435 0.19 -12.51 18.76
N GLY A 436 1.20 -12.51 17.88
CA GLY A 436 2.54 -12.07 18.25
C GLY A 436 2.57 -10.61 18.72
N TYR A 437 1.93 -9.70 17.99
CA TYR A 437 1.81 -8.30 18.42
C TYR A 437 1.08 -8.15 19.76
N LEU A 438 0.01 -8.92 19.99
CA LEU A 438 -0.73 -8.89 21.26
C LEU A 438 0.16 -9.31 22.44
N ILE A 439 0.86 -10.45 22.34
CA ILE A 439 1.79 -10.91 23.38
C ILE A 439 2.93 -9.91 23.59
N GLY A 440 3.54 -9.44 22.50
CA GLY A 440 4.64 -8.47 22.58
C GLY A 440 4.20 -7.16 23.25
N SER A 441 2.97 -6.71 22.97
CA SER A 441 2.39 -5.53 23.59
C SER A 441 2.05 -5.73 25.06
N CYS A 442 1.62 -6.94 25.47
CA CYS A 442 1.44 -7.28 26.89
C CYS A 442 2.75 -7.15 27.67
N TRP A 443 3.85 -7.68 27.12
CA TRP A 443 5.18 -7.55 27.72
C TRP A 443 5.73 -6.13 27.68
N LEU A 444 5.42 -5.38 26.63
CA LEU A 444 5.71 -3.94 26.56
C LEU A 444 5.01 -3.18 27.70
N ILE A 445 3.73 -3.45 27.95
CA ILE A 445 2.97 -2.82 29.05
C ILE A 445 3.60 -3.14 30.40
N ILE A 446 3.99 -4.40 30.64
CA ILE A 446 4.70 -4.80 31.87
C ILE A 446 6.01 -4.02 32.00
N ALA A 447 6.80 -3.95 30.94
CA ALA A 447 8.08 -3.23 30.94
C ALA A 447 7.91 -1.72 31.17
N ILE A 448 6.91 -1.09 30.54
CA ILE A 448 6.56 0.31 30.80
C ILE A 448 6.16 0.49 32.27
N GLY A 449 5.31 -0.39 32.80
CA GLY A 449 4.89 -0.35 34.20
C GLY A 449 6.07 -0.44 35.18
N ILE A 450 7.01 -1.36 34.95
CA ILE A 450 8.23 -1.45 35.76
C ILE A 450 9.08 -0.19 35.63
N CYS A 451 9.27 0.33 34.41
CA CYS A 451 10.08 1.52 34.16
C CYS A 451 9.51 2.76 34.85
N GLU A 452 8.21 3.01 34.71
CA GLU A 452 7.51 4.12 35.36
C GLU A 452 7.51 3.97 36.88
N PHE A 453 7.34 2.76 37.41
CA PHE A 453 7.44 2.51 38.84
C PHE A 453 8.83 2.80 39.41
N LEU A 454 9.89 2.39 38.72
CA LEU A 454 11.28 2.68 39.13
C LEU A 454 11.59 4.18 39.07
N ASN A 455 11.04 4.89 38.08
CA ASN A 455 11.16 6.35 37.96
C ASN A 455 10.36 7.09 39.03
N TYR A 456 9.19 6.58 39.41
CA TYR A 456 8.37 7.15 40.48
C TYR A 456 9.05 7.01 41.84
N LYS A 457 9.60 5.83 42.17
CA LYS A 457 10.30 5.59 43.44
C LYS A 457 11.53 6.47 43.63
N ASN A 458 12.31 6.64 42.56
CA ASN A 458 13.51 7.44 42.57
C ASN A 458 13.48 8.32 41.32
N PRO A 459 13.14 9.62 41.39
CA PRO A 459 13.22 10.51 40.25
C PRO A 459 14.67 10.62 39.75
N GLU A 460 14.89 10.61 38.43
CA GLU A 460 16.22 10.87 37.88
C GLU A 460 16.49 12.38 37.81
N ASN A 461 17.65 12.81 38.29
CA ASN A 461 18.12 14.19 38.11
C ASN A 461 18.34 14.51 36.63
N GLN A 462 18.12 15.77 36.24
CA GLN A 462 18.38 16.21 34.88
C GLN A 462 19.87 16.04 34.55
N PHE A 463 20.16 15.16 33.58
CA PHE A 463 21.51 14.91 33.09
C PHE A 463 21.71 15.62 31.75
N PHE A 464 22.72 16.48 31.67
CA PHE A 464 23.11 17.15 30.44
C PHE A 464 24.23 16.38 29.75
N VAL A 465 23.98 16.04 28.48
CA VAL A 465 24.88 15.20 27.69
C VAL A 465 25.96 16.07 27.06
N SER A 466 27.21 15.72 27.33
CA SER A 466 28.40 16.37 26.76
C SER A 466 28.48 16.19 25.24
N LYS A 467 29.23 17.06 24.55
CA LYS A 467 29.48 16.90 23.10
C LYS A 467 30.13 15.55 22.79
N LYS A 468 31.09 15.11 23.62
CA LYS A 468 31.78 13.81 23.47
C LYS A 468 30.80 12.65 23.48
N GLU A 469 29.93 12.58 24.49
CA GLU A 469 28.90 11.53 24.60
C GLU A 469 27.94 11.51 23.40
N LYS A 470 27.57 12.68 22.84
CA LYS A 470 26.76 12.73 21.61
C LYS A 470 27.47 12.12 20.41
N TYR A 471 28.74 12.49 20.16
CA TYR A 471 29.52 11.92 19.06
C TYR A 471 29.75 10.42 19.24
N THR A 472 30.06 9.97 20.46
CA THR A 472 30.17 8.54 20.79
C THR A 472 28.85 7.81 20.50
N SER A 473 27.71 8.42 20.81
CA SER A 473 26.40 7.84 20.53
C SER A 473 26.12 7.72 19.03
N TYR A 474 26.51 8.73 18.23
CA TYR A 474 26.41 8.64 16.77
C TYR A 474 27.30 7.55 16.18
N ALA A 475 28.52 7.40 16.71
CA ALA A 475 29.42 6.32 16.29
C ALA A 475 28.85 4.93 16.61
N ILE A 476 28.27 4.75 17.80
CA ILE A 476 27.59 3.50 18.21
C ILE A 476 26.40 3.19 17.30
N ILE A 477 25.56 4.18 17.00
CA ILE A 477 24.42 4.01 16.11
C ILE A 477 24.91 3.63 14.70
N LEU A 478 25.91 4.33 14.17
CA LEU A 478 26.48 4.03 12.86
C LEU A 478 27.05 2.61 12.81
N LEU A 479 27.84 2.22 13.82
CA LEU A 479 28.37 0.86 13.95
C LEU A 479 27.26 -0.19 13.97
N SER A 480 26.18 0.06 14.73
CA SER A 480 25.04 -0.84 14.79
C SER A 480 24.36 -1.00 13.43
N LEU A 481 24.22 0.09 12.66
CA LEU A 481 23.65 0.08 11.32
C LEU A 481 24.55 -0.65 10.33
N THR A 482 25.88 -0.48 10.44
CA THR A 482 26.86 -1.21 9.62
C THR A 482 26.80 -2.72 9.88
N ILE A 483 26.74 -3.14 11.15
CA ILE A 483 26.60 -4.57 11.49
C ILE A 483 25.27 -5.12 10.97
N CYS A 484 24.17 -4.36 11.10
CA CYS A 484 22.88 -4.75 10.52
C CYS A 484 22.96 -4.86 8.98
N ALA A 485 23.68 -3.96 8.31
CA ALA A 485 23.86 -4.03 6.86
C ALA A 485 24.67 -5.27 6.44
N ILE A 486 25.70 -5.66 7.20
CA ILE A 486 26.45 -6.90 6.97
C ILE A 486 25.52 -8.11 7.11
N PHE A 487 24.74 -8.18 8.18
CA PHE A 487 23.75 -9.25 8.35
C PHE A 487 22.72 -9.27 7.21
N ALA A 488 22.34 -8.12 6.64
CA ALA A 488 21.42 -8.06 5.53
C ALA A 488 21.98 -8.72 4.27
N VAL A 489 23.27 -8.53 4.02
CA VAL A 489 23.98 -9.13 2.88
C VAL A 489 24.13 -10.64 3.08
N GLU A 490 24.40 -11.09 4.30
CA GLU A 490 24.50 -12.52 4.65
C GLU A 490 23.12 -13.23 4.68
N PHE A 491 22.04 -12.48 4.91
CA PHE A 491 20.69 -13.04 5.07
C PHE A 491 20.06 -13.44 3.72
N ASN A 492 20.55 -14.54 3.17
CA ASN A 492 20.00 -15.21 1.99
C ASN A 492 19.49 -16.62 2.36
N PRO A 493 18.32 -16.74 2.99
CA PRO A 493 17.78 -18.05 3.35
C PRO A 493 17.50 -18.88 2.08
N LYS A 494 17.89 -20.15 2.10
CA LYS A 494 17.63 -21.08 0.99
C LYS A 494 16.12 -21.25 0.83
N SER A 495 15.63 -21.11 -0.41
CA SER A 495 14.24 -21.40 -0.74
C SER A 495 13.92 -22.85 -0.40
N THR A 496 12.74 -23.08 0.16
CA THR A 496 12.19 -24.43 0.33
C THR A 496 12.02 -25.08 -1.05
N ASN A 497 12.43 -26.35 -1.15
CA ASN A 497 12.01 -27.18 -2.27
C ASN A 497 10.50 -27.39 -2.16
N LYS A 498 9.79 -27.30 -3.28
CA LYS A 498 8.35 -27.59 -3.32
C LYS A 498 8.13 -29.03 -2.85
N ILE A 499 7.26 -29.22 -1.87
CA ILE A 499 6.82 -30.56 -1.47
C ILE A 499 6.02 -31.12 -2.65
N HIS A 500 6.58 -32.09 -3.36
CA HIS A 500 5.84 -32.87 -4.35
C HIS A 500 4.90 -33.80 -3.59
N LEU A 501 3.63 -33.41 -3.48
CA LEU A 501 2.61 -34.26 -2.88
C LEU A 501 2.32 -35.44 -3.83
N THR A 502 2.48 -36.66 -3.31
CA THR A 502 2.18 -37.90 -4.04
C THR A 502 0.68 -38.02 -4.31
N LEU A 503 0.31 -38.40 -5.52
CA LEU A 503 -1.09 -38.61 -5.89
C LEU A 503 -1.66 -39.81 -5.13
N THR A 504 -2.87 -39.66 -4.61
CA THR A 504 -3.64 -40.71 -3.94
C THR A 504 -4.50 -41.43 -4.98
N PRO A 505 -4.26 -42.73 -5.24
CA PRO A 505 -5.06 -43.47 -6.21
C PRO A 505 -6.50 -43.64 -5.69
N THR A 506 -7.47 -43.51 -6.60
CA THR A 506 -8.90 -43.71 -6.31
C THR A 506 -9.60 -44.47 -7.43
N LYS A 507 -10.69 -45.16 -7.09
CA LYS A 507 -11.56 -45.90 -8.03
C LYS A 507 -12.61 -45.00 -8.70
N SER A 508 -12.87 -43.81 -8.17
CA SER A 508 -13.93 -42.93 -8.68
C SER A 508 -13.58 -41.46 -8.53
N ALA A 509 -13.87 -40.65 -9.54
CA ALA A 509 -13.61 -39.22 -9.52
C ALA A 509 -14.44 -38.49 -8.45
N LEU A 510 -15.56 -39.07 -8.05
CA LEU A 510 -16.42 -38.53 -6.99
C LEU A 510 -15.82 -38.66 -5.59
N SER A 511 -14.80 -39.51 -5.41
CA SER A 511 -14.13 -39.65 -4.11
C SER A 511 -13.40 -38.38 -3.67
N VAL A 512 -13.14 -37.45 -4.59
CA VAL A 512 -12.57 -36.13 -4.29
C VAL A 512 -13.52 -35.32 -3.41
N PHE A 513 -14.83 -35.52 -3.57
CA PHE A 513 -15.90 -34.72 -2.97
C PHE A 513 -16.51 -35.39 -1.73
N LYS A 514 -15.66 -35.87 -0.81
CA LYS A 514 -16.11 -36.49 0.45
C LYS A 514 -16.96 -35.54 1.31
N ASN A 515 -16.63 -34.25 1.30
CA ASN A 515 -17.42 -33.20 1.91
C ASN A 515 -18.28 -32.51 0.83
N SER A 516 -19.57 -32.32 1.09
CA SER A 516 -20.50 -31.57 0.24
C SER A 516 -20.03 -30.16 -0.10
N ASP A 517 -19.24 -29.53 0.78
CA ASP A 517 -18.70 -28.18 0.54
C ASP A 517 -17.72 -28.14 -0.63
N LEU A 518 -17.03 -29.25 -0.90
CA LEU A 518 -16.11 -29.36 -2.04
C LEU A 518 -16.84 -29.34 -3.38
N ARG A 519 -18.17 -29.42 -3.40
CA ARG A 519 -18.94 -29.29 -4.65
C ARG A 519 -19.04 -27.85 -5.14
N TYR A 520 -18.58 -26.88 -4.35
CA TYR A 520 -18.69 -25.45 -4.64
C TYR A 520 -17.32 -24.78 -4.65
N THR A 521 -17.16 -23.72 -5.45
CA THR A 521 -16.12 -22.73 -5.24
C THR A 521 -16.45 -21.91 -3.99
N THR A 522 -15.44 -21.23 -3.44
CA THR A 522 -15.57 -20.49 -2.19
C THR A 522 -15.05 -19.06 -2.30
N THR A 523 -15.68 -18.13 -1.60
CA THR A 523 -15.18 -16.76 -1.41
C THR A 523 -13.93 -16.75 -0.52
N ILE A 524 -13.21 -15.62 -0.43
CA ILE A 524 -12.06 -15.46 0.49
C ILE A 524 -12.40 -15.68 1.98
N LEU A 525 -13.70 -15.60 2.32
CA LEU A 525 -14.23 -15.84 3.66
C LEU A 525 -14.67 -17.29 3.88
N GLY A 526 -14.59 -18.13 2.84
CA GLY A 526 -14.98 -19.54 2.86
C GLY A 526 -16.47 -19.79 2.63
N GLU A 527 -17.23 -18.80 2.16
CA GLU A 527 -18.63 -18.94 1.79
C GLU A 527 -18.78 -19.59 0.41
N LYS A 528 -19.85 -20.36 0.18
CA LYS A 528 -20.08 -21.09 -1.09
C LYS A 528 -20.51 -20.13 -2.21
N GLU A 529 -20.00 -20.35 -3.41
CA GLU A 529 -20.37 -19.60 -4.62
C GLU A 529 -20.90 -20.53 -5.71
N GLU A 530 -20.23 -20.56 -6.88
CA GLU A 530 -20.59 -21.35 -8.05
C GLU A 530 -20.29 -22.84 -7.78
N PRO A 531 -21.21 -23.76 -8.13
CA PRO A 531 -20.89 -25.17 -8.07
C PRO A 531 -19.82 -25.52 -9.12
N ILE A 532 -18.98 -26.49 -8.79
CA ILE A 532 -18.11 -27.14 -9.76
C ILE A 532 -18.99 -27.76 -10.84
N ASN A 533 -18.72 -27.40 -12.09
CA ASN A 533 -19.51 -27.84 -13.23
C ASN A 533 -18.75 -28.81 -14.16
N LEU A 534 -17.45 -29.02 -13.91
CA LEU A 534 -16.59 -29.92 -14.67
C LEU A 534 -15.59 -30.69 -13.78
N ILE A 535 -15.42 -31.97 -14.05
CA ILE A 535 -14.38 -32.84 -13.51
C ILE A 535 -13.64 -33.44 -14.71
N ILE A 536 -12.35 -33.12 -14.84
CA ILE A 536 -11.53 -33.48 -16.00
C ILE A 536 -10.47 -34.48 -15.53
N ILE A 537 -10.32 -35.58 -16.25
CA ILE A 537 -9.34 -36.63 -15.98
C ILE A 537 -8.40 -36.64 -17.17
N ALA A 538 -7.10 -36.43 -16.89
CA ALA A 538 -6.07 -36.31 -17.91
C ALA A 538 -4.74 -36.84 -17.41
N LYS A 539 -3.92 -37.38 -18.33
CA LYS A 539 -2.61 -37.99 -18.01
C LYS A 539 -1.69 -37.09 -17.17
N ASN A 540 -1.58 -35.82 -17.51
CA ASN A 540 -0.79 -34.84 -16.75
C ASN A 540 -1.08 -33.39 -17.18
N ASP A 541 -0.45 -32.43 -16.49
CA ASP A 541 -0.58 -30.99 -16.78
C ASP A 541 -0.21 -30.63 -18.23
N TYR A 542 0.69 -31.38 -18.87
CA TYR A 542 1.13 -31.12 -20.24
C TYR A 542 0.08 -31.56 -21.26
N THR A 543 -0.49 -32.76 -21.13
CA THR A 543 -1.55 -33.25 -22.02
C THR A 543 -2.80 -32.38 -21.89
N LEU A 544 -3.21 -32.06 -20.66
CA LEU A 544 -4.33 -31.14 -20.42
C LEU A 544 -4.12 -29.81 -21.15
N LYS A 545 -2.92 -29.22 -21.05
CA LYS A 545 -2.63 -27.94 -21.72
C LYS A 545 -2.65 -28.04 -23.24
N LYS A 546 -2.09 -29.12 -23.78
CA LYS A 546 -2.05 -29.39 -25.21
C LYS A 546 -3.47 -29.53 -25.76
N ASP A 547 -4.31 -30.35 -25.14
CA ASP A 547 -5.66 -30.65 -25.62
C ASP A 547 -6.55 -29.41 -25.60
N MET A 548 -6.48 -28.61 -24.53
CA MET A 548 -7.19 -27.33 -24.45
C MET A 548 -6.73 -26.35 -25.54
N SER A 549 -5.44 -26.31 -25.84
CA SER A 549 -4.90 -25.44 -26.89
C SER A 549 -5.43 -25.83 -28.29
N VAL A 550 -5.61 -27.14 -28.56
CA VAL A 550 -6.16 -27.65 -29.83
C VAL A 550 -7.60 -27.18 -30.07
N VAL A 551 -8.40 -27.01 -29.01
CA VAL A 551 -9.78 -26.51 -29.10
C VAL A 551 -9.88 -24.98 -28.95
N GLY A 552 -8.75 -24.27 -28.92
CA GLY A 552 -8.69 -22.81 -28.83
C GLY A 552 -8.95 -22.26 -27.42
N TRP A 553 -8.77 -23.08 -26.38
CA TRP A 553 -8.72 -22.63 -24.99
C TRP A 553 -7.26 -22.37 -24.62
N TYR A 554 -6.95 -21.11 -24.35
CA TYR A 554 -5.62 -20.63 -23.99
C TYR A 554 -5.48 -20.55 -22.47
N PHE A 555 -4.29 -20.84 -21.95
CA PHE A 555 -4.03 -20.70 -20.52
C PHE A 555 -3.69 -19.25 -20.20
N ALA A 556 -4.39 -18.71 -19.21
CA ALA A 556 -4.22 -17.35 -18.73
C ALA A 556 -2.79 -17.12 -18.19
N ASP A 557 -2.20 -15.98 -18.55
CA ASP A 557 -0.95 -15.54 -17.99
C ASP A 557 -1.08 -15.36 -16.47
N LYS A 558 -0.02 -15.70 -15.71
CA LYS A 558 0.03 -15.41 -14.28
C LYS A 558 -0.19 -13.91 -14.06
N LEU A 559 -0.98 -13.55 -13.06
CA LEU A 559 -1.39 -12.17 -12.77
C LEU A 559 -0.20 -11.30 -12.37
N SER A 560 0.51 -10.73 -13.33
CA SER A 560 1.80 -10.07 -13.19
C SER A 560 1.74 -8.63 -13.68
N LEU A 561 2.73 -7.83 -13.29
CA LEU A 561 2.88 -6.47 -13.80
C LEU A 561 2.88 -6.43 -15.35
N LYS A 562 3.53 -7.42 -15.98
CA LYS A 562 3.61 -7.56 -17.44
C LYS A 562 2.24 -7.90 -18.05
N SER A 563 1.51 -8.86 -17.49
CA SER A 563 0.21 -9.30 -18.03
C SER A 563 -0.91 -8.31 -17.74
N ILE A 564 -0.91 -7.63 -16.59
CA ILE A 564 -1.84 -6.53 -16.31
C ILE A 564 -1.61 -5.38 -17.30
N LYS A 565 -0.36 -5.00 -17.56
CA LYS A 565 -0.03 -3.98 -18.58
C LYS A 565 -0.55 -4.40 -19.97
N LYS A 566 -0.28 -5.64 -20.38
CA LYS A 566 -0.75 -6.19 -21.66
C LYS A 566 -2.29 -6.17 -21.76
N SER A 567 -2.98 -6.49 -20.66
CA SER A 567 -4.45 -6.45 -20.56
C SER A 567 -5.01 -5.04 -20.74
N ILE A 568 -4.41 -4.05 -20.07
CA ILE A 568 -4.84 -2.65 -20.16
C ILE A 568 -4.64 -2.12 -21.59
N ILE A 569 -3.46 -2.38 -22.18
CA ILE A 569 -3.15 -1.97 -23.56
C ILE A 569 -4.16 -2.59 -24.52
N ALA A 570 -4.44 -3.88 -24.38
CA ALA A 570 -5.37 -4.57 -25.26
C ALA A 570 -6.83 -4.11 -25.04
N LEU A 571 -7.24 -3.78 -23.81
CA LEU A 571 -8.54 -3.16 -23.51
C LEU A 571 -8.69 -1.76 -24.15
N ILE A 572 -7.65 -0.92 -24.07
CA ILE A 572 -7.68 0.45 -24.64
C ILE A 572 -7.74 0.41 -26.17
N HIS A 573 -6.98 -0.49 -26.79
CA HIS A 573 -6.90 -0.61 -28.25
C HIS A 573 -7.95 -1.56 -28.85
N ASN A 574 -8.89 -2.08 -28.04
CA ASN A 574 -9.83 -3.15 -28.44
C ASN A 574 -9.15 -4.32 -29.18
N LYS A 575 -7.91 -4.66 -28.80
CA LYS A 575 -7.15 -5.77 -29.38
C LYS A 575 -7.44 -7.07 -28.60
N PRO A 576 -7.38 -8.24 -29.25
CA PRO A 576 -7.46 -9.51 -28.55
C PRO A 576 -6.21 -9.73 -27.68
N TYR A 577 -6.40 -10.38 -26.53
CA TYR A 577 -5.33 -10.94 -25.71
C TYR A 577 -5.84 -12.28 -25.19
N ASN A 578 -5.41 -13.34 -25.88
CA ASN A 578 -5.95 -14.67 -25.68
C ASN A 578 -5.55 -15.27 -24.34
N GLU A 579 -4.39 -14.86 -23.79
CA GLU A 579 -3.85 -15.33 -22.51
C GLU A 579 -4.01 -14.29 -21.39
N ALA A 580 -5.07 -13.47 -21.43
CA ALA A 580 -5.26 -12.46 -20.40
C ALA A 580 -5.35 -13.12 -19.00
N PRO A 581 -4.86 -12.45 -17.94
CA PRO A 581 -4.92 -12.99 -16.59
C PRO A 581 -6.37 -12.95 -16.05
N ILE A 582 -6.78 -14.01 -15.37
CA ILE A 582 -8.09 -14.10 -14.70
C ILE A 582 -7.93 -13.81 -13.20
N SER A 583 -8.97 -13.25 -12.57
CA SER A 583 -9.03 -13.18 -11.11
C SER A 583 -8.96 -14.56 -10.45
N PRO A 584 -8.16 -14.72 -9.37
CA PRO A 584 -8.04 -15.99 -8.67
C PRO A 584 -9.39 -16.38 -8.05
N GLY A 585 -9.79 -17.63 -8.21
CA GLY A 585 -10.93 -18.23 -7.51
C GLY A 585 -10.45 -19.29 -6.53
N PHE A 586 -11.25 -19.57 -5.49
CA PHE A 586 -10.88 -20.55 -4.48
C PHE A 586 -11.74 -21.80 -4.54
N TRP A 587 -11.11 -22.94 -4.34
CA TRP A 587 -11.75 -24.24 -4.13
C TRP A 587 -10.92 -25.03 -3.13
N ASN A 588 -11.56 -25.57 -2.10
CA ASN A 588 -10.87 -26.26 -0.99
C ASN A 588 -9.73 -25.42 -0.39
N TYR A 589 -10.00 -24.13 -0.16
CA TYR A 589 -9.05 -23.12 0.34
C TYR A 589 -7.85 -22.84 -0.57
N LYS A 590 -7.78 -23.41 -1.78
CA LYS A 590 -6.70 -23.20 -2.73
C LYS A 590 -7.13 -22.30 -3.87
N VAL A 591 -6.21 -21.44 -4.28
CA VAL A 591 -6.33 -20.69 -5.53
C VAL A 591 -6.20 -21.65 -6.71
N ASN A 592 -6.93 -21.39 -7.80
CA ASN A 592 -6.89 -22.17 -9.02
C ASN A 592 -5.46 -22.29 -9.57
N ASN A 593 -5.07 -23.50 -9.99
CA ASN A 593 -3.76 -23.77 -10.57
C ASN A 593 -3.65 -23.16 -11.97
N PHE A 594 -4.74 -23.21 -12.73
CA PHE A 594 -4.82 -22.69 -14.08
C PHE A 594 -6.07 -21.83 -14.26
N GLY A 595 -5.91 -20.74 -15.00
CA GLY A 595 -7.02 -20.06 -15.64
C GLY A 595 -7.00 -20.41 -17.12
N ILE A 596 -8.17 -20.61 -17.72
CA ILE A 596 -8.33 -20.86 -19.15
C ILE A 596 -9.28 -19.84 -19.75
N GLU A 597 -9.00 -19.42 -20.98
CA GLU A 597 -9.79 -18.44 -21.69
C GLU A 597 -9.95 -18.86 -23.16
N LYS A 598 -11.12 -18.58 -23.72
CA LYS A 598 -11.36 -18.71 -25.15
C LYS A 598 -12.00 -17.42 -25.68
N PRO A 599 -11.25 -16.65 -26.50
CA PRO A 599 -11.74 -15.37 -27.02
C PRO A 599 -12.83 -15.59 -28.06
N ILE A 600 -13.75 -14.63 -28.14
CA ILE A 600 -14.70 -14.56 -29.26
C ILE A 600 -13.98 -13.88 -30.44
N LYS A 601 -14.06 -14.48 -31.63
CA LYS A 601 -13.40 -13.94 -32.83
C LYS A 601 -13.93 -12.54 -33.15
N GLY A 602 -13.03 -11.58 -33.33
CA GLY A 602 -13.35 -10.20 -33.70
C GLY A 602 -13.76 -9.29 -32.53
N GLU A 603 -13.82 -9.83 -31.31
CA GLU A 603 -14.23 -9.10 -30.12
C GLU A 603 -13.04 -8.75 -29.20
N SER A 604 -13.17 -7.67 -28.45
CA SER A 604 -12.18 -7.26 -27.44
C SER A 604 -12.18 -8.22 -26.24
N ILE A 605 -11.21 -8.11 -25.34
CA ILE A 605 -11.11 -8.89 -24.07
C ILE A 605 -12.40 -8.84 -23.21
N LYS A 606 -13.32 -7.92 -23.48
CA LYS A 606 -14.57 -7.74 -22.72
C LYS A 606 -15.51 -8.95 -22.77
N LEU A 607 -15.54 -9.68 -23.88
CA LEU A 607 -16.40 -10.85 -24.09
C LEU A 607 -15.56 -12.09 -24.36
N ARG A 608 -15.62 -13.06 -23.46
CA ARG A 608 -14.82 -14.27 -23.54
C ARG A 608 -15.40 -15.39 -22.68
N HIS A 609 -15.14 -16.60 -23.12
CA HIS A 609 -15.33 -17.79 -22.33
C HIS A 609 -14.16 -17.91 -21.37
N HIS A 610 -14.41 -18.19 -20.08
CA HIS A 610 -13.33 -18.40 -19.13
C HIS A 610 -13.61 -19.57 -18.18
N GLY A 611 -12.54 -20.08 -17.59
CA GLY A 611 -12.62 -21.17 -16.63
C GLY A 611 -11.48 -21.16 -15.65
N ARG A 612 -11.74 -21.70 -14.46
CA ARG A 612 -10.75 -21.91 -13.41
C ARG A 612 -10.61 -23.41 -13.20
N ILE A 613 -9.36 -23.89 -13.18
CA ILE A 613 -9.04 -25.31 -12.99
C ILE A 613 -8.16 -25.46 -11.75
N TRP A 614 -8.58 -26.36 -10.87
CA TRP A 614 -7.87 -26.80 -9.68
C TRP A 614 -7.36 -28.22 -9.89
N LYS A 615 -6.07 -28.44 -9.62
CA LYS A 615 -5.45 -29.75 -9.60
C LYS A 615 -5.75 -30.41 -8.25
N THR A 616 -6.24 -31.64 -8.29
CA THR A 616 -6.45 -32.43 -7.07
C THR A 616 -5.21 -33.26 -6.75
N TYR A 617 -5.21 -33.91 -5.58
CA TYR A 617 -4.19 -34.89 -5.22
C TYR A 617 -4.65 -36.32 -5.46
N TYR A 618 -5.62 -36.53 -6.35
CA TYR A 618 -6.16 -37.84 -6.64
C TYR A 618 -5.89 -38.22 -8.09
N SER A 619 -5.70 -39.52 -8.31
CA SER A 619 -5.56 -40.10 -9.64
C SER A 619 -6.45 -41.32 -9.83
N ILE A 620 -6.89 -41.56 -11.06
CA ILE A 620 -7.61 -42.76 -11.47
C ILE A 620 -6.76 -43.44 -12.54
N GLU A 621 -6.38 -44.70 -12.30
CA GLU A 621 -5.62 -45.49 -13.28
C GLU A 621 -4.31 -44.79 -13.76
N GLY A 622 -3.71 -43.97 -12.89
CA GLY A 622 -2.50 -43.21 -13.20
C GLY A 622 -2.75 -41.81 -13.81
N GLU A 623 -3.99 -41.47 -14.15
CA GLU A 623 -4.37 -40.15 -14.68
C GLU A 623 -4.78 -39.19 -13.57
N GLU A 624 -4.39 -37.92 -13.68
CA GLU A 624 -4.65 -36.88 -12.69
C GLU A 624 -6.10 -36.37 -12.78
N ILE A 625 -6.74 -36.15 -11.63
CA ILE A 625 -8.07 -35.54 -11.57
C ILE A 625 -7.93 -34.02 -11.39
N TYR A 626 -8.65 -33.29 -12.22
CA TYR A 626 -8.83 -31.84 -12.16
C TYR A 626 -10.30 -31.49 -11.93
N VAL A 627 -10.50 -30.40 -11.22
CA VAL A 627 -11.81 -29.85 -10.91
C VAL A 627 -11.89 -28.47 -11.56
N ALA A 628 -13.01 -28.14 -12.20
CA ALA A 628 -13.13 -26.86 -12.90
C ALA A 628 -14.51 -26.22 -12.77
N ALA A 629 -14.49 -24.89 -12.83
CA ALA A 629 -15.66 -24.02 -12.91
C ALA A 629 -15.49 -23.12 -14.13
N VAL A 630 -16.39 -23.24 -15.11
CA VAL A 630 -16.42 -22.40 -16.32
C VAL A 630 -17.60 -21.44 -16.29
N SER A 631 -17.37 -20.20 -16.71
CA SER A 631 -18.39 -19.15 -16.84
C SER A 631 -18.07 -18.18 -17.99
N PHE A 632 -19.08 -17.46 -18.47
CA PHE A 632 -18.93 -16.53 -19.60
C PHE A 632 -18.82 -15.09 -19.12
N ASP A 633 -17.81 -14.35 -19.57
CA ASP A 633 -17.65 -12.94 -19.24
C ASP A 633 -18.49 -12.06 -20.16
N THR A 634 -19.35 -11.23 -19.57
CA THR A 634 -20.16 -10.21 -20.27
C THR A 634 -19.54 -8.82 -20.21
N ARG A 635 -18.65 -8.57 -19.24
CA ARG A 635 -17.93 -7.30 -19.11
C ARG A 635 -16.63 -7.50 -18.33
N LEU A 636 -15.59 -6.75 -18.70
CA LEU A 636 -14.33 -6.70 -17.97
C LEU A 636 -14.11 -5.30 -17.37
N LYS A 637 -13.86 -5.23 -16.06
CA LYS A 637 -13.37 -4.03 -15.37
C LYS A 637 -12.00 -4.37 -14.75
N TRP A 638 -10.91 -4.02 -15.44
CA TRP A 638 -9.53 -4.41 -15.10
C TRP A 638 -9.29 -5.93 -15.21
N VAL A 639 -9.25 -6.64 -14.08
CA VAL A 639 -9.16 -8.10 -13.96
C VAL A 639 -10.41 -8.65 -13.25
N ILE A 640 -11.42 -7.81 -13.00
CA ILE A 640 -12.68 -8.21 -12.36
C ILE A 640 -13.70 -8.43 -13.47
N HIS A 641 -14.20 -9.66 -13.51
CA HIS A 641 -15.10 -10.17 -14.53
C HIS A 641 -16.54 -10.02 -14.07
N LYS A 642 -17.42 -9.58 -14.98
CA LYS A 642 -18.86 -9.73 -14.81
C LYS A 642 -19.32 -10.96 -15.56
N ILE A 643 -19.82 -11.95 -14.86
CA ILE A 643 -20.23 -13.21 -15.48
C ILE A 643 -21.67 -13.13 -16.03
N ASN A 644 -21.96 -13.97 -17.01
CA ASN A 644 -23.30 -14.25 -17.47
C ASN A 644 -24.03 -15.09 -16.42
N PRO A 645 -25.30 -14.80 -16.10
CA PRO A 645 -26.05 -15.59 -15.14
C PRO A 645 -26.21 -17.07 -15.50
N ASN A 646 -26.15 -17.44 -16.78
CA ASN A 646 -26.31 -18.83 -17.22
C ASN A 646 -24.96 -19.56 -17.27
N ILE A 647 -24.51 -20.10 -16.14
CA ILE A 647 -23.26 -20.87 -16.06
C ILE A 647 -23.37 -22.25 -16.70
N ASP A 648 -24.58 -22.81 -16.79
CA ASP A 648 -24.80 -24.12 -17.43
C ASP A 648 -24.57 -24.08 -18.94
N LYS A 649 -24.96 -22.97 -19.59
CA LYS A 649 -24.69 -22.75 -21.02
C LYS A 649 -23.20 -22.79 -21.31
N GLU A 650 -22.38 -22.25 -20.41
CA GLU A 650 -20.93 -22.28 -20.55
C GLU A 650 -20.37 -23.69 -20.34
N ARG A 651 -20.89 -24.44 -19.37
CA ARG A 651 -20.54 -25.87 -19.20
C ARG A 651 -20.80 -26.67 -20.47
N GLU A 652 -21.97 -26.50 -21.10
CA GLU A 652 -22.29 -27.19 -22.37
C GLU A 652 -21.38 -26.73 -23.52
N PHE A 653 -21.07 -25.44 -23.59
CA PHE A 653 -20.15 -24.90 -24.60
C PHE A 653 -18.74 -25.50 -24.47
N PHE A 654 -18.20 -25.55 -23.25
CA PHE A 654 -16.90 -26.15 -22.97
C PHE A 654 -16.87 -27.62 -23.39
N PHE A 655 -17.86 -28.42 -22.97
CA PHE A 655 -17.98 -29.83 -23.33
C PHE A 655 -18.04 -30.04 -24.85
N ASN A 656 -18.89 -29.28 -25.55
CA ASN A 656 -19.04 -29.38 -27.00
C ASN A 656 -17.76 -28.98 -27.74
N SER A 657 -16.99 -28.04 -27.21
CA SER A 657 -15.71 -27.64 -27.80
C SER A 657 -14.72 -28.81 -27.84
N LEU A 658 -14.63 -29.60 -26.77
CA LEU A 658 -13.79 -30.81 -26.72
C LEU A 658 -14.33 -31.93 -27.61
N ARG A 659 -15.65 -32.15 -27.61
CA ARG A 659 -16.30 -33.17 -28.44
C ARG A 659 -16.08 -32.94 -29.93
N SER A 660 -16.14 -31.68 -30.38
CA SER A 660 -15.96 -31.29 -31.78
C SER A 660 -14.58 -31.66 -32.37
N LYS A 661 -13.55 -31.78 -31.52
CA LYS A 661 -12.19 -32.19 -31.90
C LYS A 661 -11.84 -33.63 -31.51
N HIS A 662 -12.84 -34.41 -31.07
CA HIS A 662 -12.72 -35.83 -30.73
C HIS A 662 -11.69 -36.12 -29.63
N LEU A 663 -11.50 -35.17 -28.70
CA LEU A 663 -10.55 -35.26 -27.59
C LEU A 663 -11.10 -36.01 -26.36
N ILE A 664 -12.41 -36.25 -26.33
CA ILE A 664 -13.08 -36.97 -25.24
C ILE A 664 -13.05 -38.48 -25.54
N GLU A 665 -12.49 -39.27 -24.64
CA GLU A 665 -12.57 -40.73 -24.68
C GLU A 665 -13.91 -41.22 -24.16
N LYS A 666 -14.27 -40.76 -22.95
CA LYS A 666 -15.50 -41.10 -22.24
C LYS A 666 -16.00 -39.89 -21.47
N TYR A 667 -17.31 -39.80 -21.27
CA TYR A 667 -17.89 -38.79 -20.40
C TYR A 667 -19.12 -39.31 -19.67
N LYS A 668 -19.47 -38.65 -18.56
CA LYS A 668 -20.71 -38.87 -17.81
C LYS A 668 -21.26 -37.53 -17.33
N LYS A 669 -22.53 -37.25 -17.61
CA LYS A 669 -23.25 -36.11 -17.02
C LYS A 669 -23.98 -36.59 -15.77
N ILE A 670 -23.80 -35.91 -14.65
CA ILE A 670 -24.38 -36.29 -13.35
C ILE A 670 -25.13 -35.12 -12.72
N GLN A 671 -26.14 -35.41 -11.91
CA GLN A 671 -26.68 -34.45 -10.96
C GLN A 671 -25.69 -34.33 -9.81
N PHE A 672 -25.09 -33.15 -9.63
CA PHE A 672 -23.98 -32.95 -8.70
C PHE A 672 -24.40 -32.17 -7.46
N VAL A 673 -25.26 -31.17 -7.62
CA VAL A 673 -25.92 -30.41 -6.55
C VAL A 673 -27.38 -30.17 -6.93
N GLU A 674 -28.22 -29.74 -5.99
CA GLU A 674 -29.60 -29.34 -6.30
C GLU A 674 -29.62 -28.07 -7.18
N PRO A 675 -30.61 -27.88 -8.07
CA PRO A 675 -30.76 -26.66 -8.84
C PRO A 675 -31.00 -25.44 -7.95
N PHE A 676 -30.29 -24.34 -8.20
CA PHE A 676 -30.49 -23.10 -7.44
C PHE A 676 -30.04 -21.86 -8.21
N SER A 677 -30.39 -20.69 -7.69
CA SER A 677 -29.86 -19.40 -8.12
C SER A 677 -29.10 -18.77 -6.97
N GLY A 678 -27.98 -18.11 -7.27
CA GLY A 678 -27.08 -17.53 -6.28
C GLY A 678 -26.40 -16.26 -6.78
N TYR A 679 -25.46 -15.78 -5.98
CA TYR A 679 -24.61 -14.65 -6.31
C TYR A 679 -23.14 -15.05 -6.12
N ASN A 680 -22.26 -14.56 -6.99
CA ASN A 680 -20.81 -14.68 -6.78
C ASN A 680 -20.30 -13.54 -5.87
N PHE A 681 -19.02 -13.59 -5.48
CA PHE A 681 -18.36 -12.57 -4.65
C PHE A 681 -18.42 -11.15 -5.22
N TYR A 682 -18.54 -11.01 -6.55
CA TYR A 682 -18.66 -9.71 -7.22
C TYR A 682 -20.11 -9.19 -7.25
N GLY A 683 -21.06 -9.96 -6.73
CA GLY A 683 -22.49 -9.63 -6.71
C GLY A 683 -23.23 -9.97 -8.00
N ASP A 684 -22.62 -10.74 -8.91
CA ASP A 684 -23.28 -11.18 -10.12
C ASP A 684 -24.20 -12.36 -9.83
N LYS A 685 -25.44 -12.27 -10.33
CA LYS A 685 -26.40 -13.37 -10.27
C LYS A 685 -25.95 -14.50 -11.16
N PHE A 686 -26.12 -15.74 -10.70
CA PHE A 686 -26.05 -16.93 -11.52
C PHE A 686 -27.20 -17.90 -11.21
N PHE A 687 -27.52 -18.77 -12.15
CA PHE A 687 -28.44 -19.90 -11.96
C PHE A 687 -27.84 -21.16 -12.56
N THR A 688 -28.18 -22.31 -11.97
CA THR A 688 -27.67 -23.61 -12.39
C THR A 688 -28.69 -24.74 -12.18
N ASP A 689 -28.70 -25.68 -13.12
CA ASP A 689 -29.38 -26.96 -13.05
C ASP A 689 -28.68 -27.96 -12.12
N GLY A 690 -27.53 -27.58 -11.55
CA GLY A 690 -26.76 -28.37 -10.58
C GLY A 690 -26.03 -29.57 -11.17
N LYS A 691 -25.94 -29.69 -12.50
CA LYS A 691 -25.27 -30.81 -13.17
C LYS A 691 -23.78 -30.55 -13.37
N ALA A 692 -23.00 -31.63 -13.44
CA ALA A 692 -21.58 -31.58 -13.80
C ALA A 692 -21.23 -32.64 -14.83
N TYR A 693 -20.22 -32.39 -15.66
CA TYR A 693 -19.61 -33.42 -16.52
C TYR A 693 -18.36 -34.00 -15.87
N ILE A 694 -18.23 -35.32 -15.91
CA ILE A 694 -16.97 -36.04 -15.73
C ILE A 694 -16.46 -36.39 -17.12
N ILE A 695 -15.25 -35.95 -17.47
CA ILE A 695 -14.66 -36.06 -18.80
C ILE A 695 -13.30 -36.77 -18.70
N TRP A 696 -13.11 -37.83 -19.47
CA TRP A 696 -11.82 -38.49 -19.68
C TRP A 696 -11.24 -38.02 -21.02
N LEU A 697 -10.05 -37.44 -20.98
CA LEU A 697 -9.31 -37.01 -22.18
C LEU A 697 -8.43 -38.15 -22.70
N LYS A 698 -8.24 -38.22 -24.02
CA LYS A 698 -7.48 -39.27 -24.71
C LYS A 698 -5.97 -39.24 -24.48
#